data_AF-A0A0C1UR68-F1
#
_entry.id   AF-A0A0C1UR68-F1
#
_cell.length_a   1.000
_cell.length_b   1.000
_cell.length_c   1.000
_cell.angle_alpha   90.00
_cell.angle_beta   90.00
_cell.angle_gamma   90.00
#
_symmetry.space_group_name_H-M   'P 1'
#
loop_
_entity.id
_entity.type
_entity.pdbx_description
1 polymer ?
#
loop_
_entity_poly.entity_id
_entity_poly.type
_entity_poly.pdbx_seq_one_letter_code
_entity_poly.pdbx_strand_id
1 'polypeptide(L)'
;MARDEAYQEAERRIEAARQEGATELDLSGLGLTEVPEAIATLTQLQSLNLSGNQLAELPEVIATLTQLQSLNLSGNQLSELPKAIATLTQLQKLDFSGNQLTELPGFIQNFRQLQNLYFSGNQLTEMPEWIGDLTELRSLDFTDNQLETIPLTIRSLHQLRFMGLAGNQLKELPEVFFALNQLQSLNLTDNQLSKLPNSFSSLKQLRQLGLGYVAGGNYLGNLPSSVRHMKQLRRLWAYKCQLKFLPEWLGDLKNLESLELESNHLIDLPTSLVQIPLLIKIELDHNPLNPDLSAAYEQGMRAISQYLRARAEGEVLLSEAKLILVGEGEVGKSCLLGSLRGDDWLEGRPTTHGIEIKPVIVNASNNGTEITLNGWDFGGQRVYRPTHQLFFSSTAVYLVVWKPREGPQQGFVKEWITLIKHREPDAKILVVATHGGPGQRQPDIDRQELIDLFGSDTVLGFHHIDSKEGTGIAELREAIAEVAATLPGMGRKVPTKWQQIRELLEASGKPYMPYSDVIALCEEHGLEGFAAELFVRVSHTLGYLIHYHYDEILKDTVILQPDWLAKAISFVLDDELTRDRNGLVEFEHLSQLWSHPPFKGETGYPIELHPIFLRLMERFDLSYRVVLDPAVPEASNTHLIAQLVPDQRPEQLPNWGAEPEAGDRQQVQICRIVDDRGQSANAEGLFYQLIVRLHKYSLGRNNYPDSVHWQRGLMLDNDYNGRALLEHIGNDVKITVRAAYPERFLSYLTEEVKWLVESFWEGLNCNIMVPCIAPCGMENPGQGLFEVQKLIESKKKNRPEFPCTVSGCDEWQNIDQLLNNAPTTPAPSQVIGIDQFQNMAKDLENAIRSDLVKLDRREHQRYQALSREQRAMMSRIDQQFAYLMQMLIDEAKEGPRLFSFQPVDPGFFDRPNWVAEKFRLTLWCEHSRKPLPVLNPDAPKQGVYELELNREWFTKAVPVFKFVTGTLSLVLPVAASTTQFMLDDSTYQGIKEELDLGQKSLEFGIKSSNIAVDWHTKRDEAEFEHGEAIRAQGAMLRELHALLKDKDPGFGGLEKVQNKRREFLWVHPQFVDEY
;
A
#
# COMPACT_ATOMS: atom_id res chain seq x y z
N MET A 1 11.96 -26.03 44.54
CA MET A 1 11.74 -25.31 43.27
C MET A 1 10.47 -24.52 43.45
N ALA A 2 10.51 -23.19 43.32
CA ALA A 2 9.30 -22.39 43.40
C ALA A 2 8.43 -22.77 42.18
N ARG A 3 7.18 -23.19 42.42
CA ARG A 3 6.21 -23.39 41.34
C ARG A 3 6.00 -22.06 40.62
N ASP A 4 5.98 -22.11 39.29
CA ASP A 4 5.86 -20.96 38.40
C ASP A 4 4.62 -20.09 38.75
N GLU A 5 4.70 -18.79 38.52
CA GLU A 5 3.64 -17.81 38.80
C GLU A 5 2.33 -18.19 38.07
N ALA A 6 2.45 -18.72 36.86
CA ALA A 6 1.34 -19.24 36.04
C ALA A 6 0.58 -20.37 36.76
N TYR A 7 1.31 -21.34 37.33
CA TYR A 7 0.73 -22.48 38.01
C TYR A 7 -0.01 -22.05 39.29
N GLN A 8 0.56 -21.09 40.04
CA GLN A 8 -0.08 -20.54 41.24
C GLN A 8 -1.36 -19.76 40.93
N GLU A 9 -1.36 -19.02 39.82
CA GLU A 9 -2.56 -18.32 39.34
C GLU A 9 -3.64 -19.32 38.92
N ALA A 10 -3.29 -20.41 38.23
CA ALA A 10 -4.24 -21.48 37.91
C ALA A 10 -4.82 -22.13 39.19
N GLU A 11 -4.01 -22.41 40.22
CA GLU A 11 -4.51 -22.91 41.50
C GLU A 11 -5.48 -21.92 42.17
N ARG A 12 -5.22 -20.61 42.10
CA ARG A 12 -6.15 -19.59 42.62
C ARG A 12 -7.48 -19.58 41.87
N ARG A 13 -7.46 -19.65 40.54
CA ARG A 13 -8.68 -19.70 39.72
C ARG A 13 -9.49 -20.97 39.97
N ILE A 14 -8.82 -22.11 40.12
CA ILE A 14 -9.46 -23.39 40.47
C ILE A 14 -10.13 -23.30 41.85
N GLU A 15 -9.45 -22.72 42.85
CA GLU A 15 -10.01 -22.56 44.19
C GLU A 15 -11.22 -21.61 44.20
N ALA A 16 -11.14 -20.49 43.48
CA ALA A 16 -12.27 -19.57 43.32
C ALA A 16 -13.47 -20.26 42.66
N ALA A 17 -13.25 -20.97 41.55
CA ALA A 17 -14.27 -21.74 40.87
C ALA A 17 -14.90 -22.81 41.78
N ARG A 18 -14.11 -23.42 42.66
CA ARG A 18 -14.58 -24.40 43.65
C ARG A 18 -15.53 -23.76 44.66
N GLN A 19 -15.17 -22.59 45.19
CA GLN A 19 -15.99 -21.87 46.17
C GLN A 19 -17.29 -21.35 45.57
N GLU A 20 -17.27 -20.95 44.31
CA GLU A 20 -18.42 -20.42 43.58
C GLU A 20 -19.30 -21.52 42.98
N GLY A 21 -18.85 -22.77 42.98
CA GLY A 21 -19.55 -23.88 42.33
C GLY A 21 -19.65 -23.70 40.82
N ALA A 22 -18.64 -23.10 40.20
CA ALA A 22 -18.64 -22.74 38.79
C ALA A 22 -18.75 -23.99 37.89
N THR A 23 -19.50 -23.85 36.81
CA THR A 23 -19.65 -24.85 35.74
C THR A 23 -18.71 -24.58 34.56
N GLU A 24 -18.01 -23.45 34.56
CA GLU A 24 -17.08 -23.04 33.52
C GLU A 24 -15.77 -22.57 34.18
N LEU A 25 -14.64 -22.94 33.59
CA LEU A 25 -13.32 -22.55 34.09
C LEU A 25 -12.43 -22.18 32.91
N ASP A 26 -11.84 -20.98 32.99
CA ASP A 26 -10.88 -20.48 32.01
C ASP A 26 -9.47 -20.35 32.61
N LEU A 27 -8.58 -21.17 32.07
CA LEU A 27 -7.14 -21.22 32.36
C LEU A 27 -6.30 -20.93 31.10
N SER A 28 -6.88 -20.29 30.08
CA SER A 28 -6.19 -19.99 28.82
C SER A 28 -5.15 -18.86 28.96
N GLY A 29 -4.14 -18.87 28.08
CA GLY A 29 -3.15 -17.79 27.96
C GLY A 29 -2.26 -17.56 29.18
N LEU A 30 -2.21 -18.50 30.13
CA LEU A 30 -1.45 -18.36 31.38
C LEU A 30 0.03 -18.74 31.23
N GLY A 31 0.39 -19.43 30.15
CA GLY A 31 1.73 -20.00 29.97
C GLY A 31 1.97 -21.27 30.79
N LEU A 32 0.91 -22.03 31.08
CA LEU A 32 1.00 -23.29 31.84
C LEU A 32 1.80 -24.35 31.08
N THR A 33 2.75 -24.98 31.77
CA THR A 33 3.46 -26.19 31.30
C THR A 33 2.82 -27.48 31.79
N GLU A 34 2.10 -27.41 32.92
CA GLU A 34 1.33 -28.51 33.52
C GLU A 34 0.00 -27.98 34.10
N VAL A 35 -1.04 -28.83 34.11
CA VAL A 35 -2.35 -28.48 34.69
C VAL A 35 -2.38 -28.89 36.17
N PRO A 36 -2.78 -28.00 37.10
CA PRO A 36 -2.82 -28.35 38.52
C PRO A 36 -3.80 -29.49 38.83
N GLU A 37 -3.35 -30.50 39.58
CA GLU A 37 -4.19 -31.65 39.96
C GLU A 37 -5.46 -31.26 40.74
N ALA A 38 -5.44 -30.09 41.41
CA ALA A 38 -6.59 -29.53 42.12
C ALA A 38 -7.83 -29.36 41.23
N ILE A 39 -7.65 -29.29 39.90
CA ILE A 39 -8.76 -29.22 38.93
C ILE A 39 -9.73 -30.40 39.09
N ALA A 40 -9.24 -31.56 39.54
CA ALA A 40 -10.04 -32.76 39.76
C ALA A 40 -11.15 -32.59 40.81
N THR A 41 -11.07 -31.53 41.63
CA THR A 41 -12.10 -31.21 42.63
C THR A 41 -13.35 -30.58 42.04
N LEU A 42 -13.29 -30.07 40.80
CA LEU A 42 -14.38 -29.37 40.12
C LEU A 42 -15.28 -30.31 39.32
N THR A 43 -15.77 -31.39 39.94
CA THR A 43 -16.53 -32.45 39.23
C THR A 43 -17.82 -31.99 38.52
N GLN A 44 -18.33 -30.82 38.87
CA GLN A 44 -19.51 -30.19 38.24
C GLN A 44 -19.20 -29.43 36.94
N LEU A 45 -17.92 -29.33 36.55
CA LEU A 45 -17.49 -28.52 35.41
C LEU A 45 -18.08 -29.05 34.09
N GLN A 46 -18.64 -28.14 33.29
CA GLN A 46 -19.22 -28.39 31.98
C GLN A 46 -18.36 -27.80 30.85
N SER A 47 -17.62 -26.72 31.10
CA SER A 47 -16.70 -26.12 30.14
C SER A 47 -15.33 -25.88 30.75
N LEU A 48 -14.28 -26.34 30.07
CA LEU A 48 -12.89 -26.11 30.46
C LEU A 48 -12.10 -25.52 29.28
N ASN A 49 -11.54 -24.33 29.48
CA ASN A 49 -10.66 -23.68 28.52
C ASN A 49 -9.20 -23.71 29.02
N LEU A 50 -8.33 -24.38 28.25
CA LEU A 50 -6.90 -24.53 28.51
C LEU A 50 -6.05 -24.03 27.32
N SER A 51 -6.65 -23.26 26.40
CA SER A 51 -5.96 -22.86 25.17
C SER A 51 -4.82 -21.86 25.37
N GLY A 52 -3.90 -21.76 24.42
CA GLY A 52 -2.82 -20.75 24.43
C GLY A 52 -1.82 -20.95 25.58
N ASN A 53 -1.54 -22.20 25.95
CA ASN A 53 -0.58 -22.56 27.00
C ASN A 53 0.62 -23.30 26.39
N GLN A 54 1.46 -23.89 27.23
CA GLN A 54 2.65 -24.65 26.83
C GLN A 54 2.54 -26.11 27.29
N LEU A 55 1.33 -26.66 27.32
CA LEU A 55 1.07 -28.01 27.80
C LEU A 55 1.64 -29.03 26.81
N ALA A 56 2.60 -29.83 27.27
CA ALA A 56 3.14 -30.97 26.51
C ALA A 56 2.33 -32.25 26.72
N GLU A 57 1.69 -32.37 27.89
CA GLU A 57 0.83 -33.50 28.27
C GLU A 57 -0.40 -33.02 29.04
N LEU A 58 -1.43 -33.84 29.06
CA LEU A 58 -2.64 -33.60 29.84
C LEU A 58 -2.72 -34.63 30.97
N PRO A 59 -2.94 -34.22 32.24
CA PRO A 59 -2.94 -35.18 33.33
C PRO A 59 -4.21 -36.05 33.33
N GLU A 60 -4.08 -37.31 33.74
CA GLU A 60 -5.19 -38.27 33.76
C GLU A 60 -6.37 -37.81 34.63
N VAL A 61 -6.13 -36.95 35.63
CA VAL A 61 -7.16 -36.45 36.54
C VAL A 61 -8.24 -35.63 35.84
N ILE A 62 -8.01 -35.13 34.62
CA ILE A 62 -9.07 -34.47 33.83
C ILE A 62 -10.24 -35.42 33.56
N ALA A 63 -10.00 -36.73 33.53
CA ALA A 63 -11.02 -37.74 33.36
C ALA A 63 -12.06 -37.81 34.50
N THR A 64 -11.82 -37.14 35.65
CA THR A 64 -12.81 -37.05 36.75
C THR A 64 -13.93 -36.05 36.45
N LEU A 65 -13.73 -35.15 35.48
CA LEU A 65 -14.67 -34.09 35.13
C LEU A 65 -15.76 -34.60 34.17
N THR A 66 -16.46 -35.66 34.57
CA THR A 66 -17.37 -36.43 33.69
C THR A 66 -18.59 -35.65 33.17
N GLN A 67 -18.84 -34.44 33.69
CA GLN A 67 -19.90 -33.54 33.24
C GLN A 67 -19.44 -32.59 32.11
N LEU A 68 -18.16 -32.66 31.69
CA LEU A 68 -17.63 -31.82 30.63
C LEU A 68 -18.37 -32.02 29.31
N GLN A 69 -18.85 -30.90 28.78
CA GLN A 69 -19.48 -30.76 27.48
C GLN A 69 -18.57 -30.02 26.49
N SER A 70 -17.67 -29.15 26.98
CA SER A 70 -16.72 -28.40 26.16
C SER A 70 -15.32 -28.48 26.75
N LEU A 71 -14.35 -28.89 25.93
CA LEU A 71 -12.94 -28.90 26.29
C LEU A 71 -12.13 -28.25 25.17
N ASN A 72 -11.45 -27.14 25.49
CA ASN A 72 -10.58 -26.43 24.55
C ASN A 72 -9.11 -26.56 24.98
N LEU A 73 -8.30 -27.16 24.12
CA LEU A 73 -6.87 -27.41 24.31
C LEU A 73 -6.03 -26.80 23.19
N SER A 74 -6.59 -25.87 22.41
CA SER A 74 -5.91 -25.30 21.25
C SER A 74 -4.68 -24.45 21.61
N GLY A 75 -3.70 -24.34 20.71
CA GLY A 75 -2.48 -23.54 20.93
C GLY A 75 -1.65 -24.04 22.11
N ASN A 76 -1.31 -25.34 22.10
CA ASN A 76 -0.47 -26.01 23.10
C ASN A 76 0.64 -26.82 22.40
N GLN A 77 1.34 -27.71 23.13
CA GLN A 77 2.42 -28.55 22.62
C GLN A 77 2.09 -30.04 22.73
N LEU A 78 0.79 -30.39 22.72
CA LEU A 78 0.35 -31.77 22.91
C LEU A 78 0.73 -32.63 21.71
N SER A 79 1.39 -33.75 21.98
CA SER A 79 1.70 -34.80 20.99
C SER A 79 0.78 -36.01 21.10
N GLU A 80 0.18 -36.23 22.27
CA GLU A 80 -0.81 -37.28 22.53
C GLU A 80 -1.84 -36.83 23.57
N LEU A 81 -2.87 -37.66 23.76
CA LEU A 81 -3.90 -37.46 24.77
C LEU A 81 -4.00 -38.70 25.69
N PRO A 82 -4.15 -38.52 27.00
CA PRO A 82 -4.29 -39.63 27.92
C PRO A 82 -5.57 -40.41 27.61
N LYS A 83 -5.46 -41.74 27.58
CA LYS A 83 -6.58 -42.66 27.32
C LYS A 83 -7.75 -42.45 28.28
N ALA A 84 -7.49 -41.93 29.48
CA ALA A 84 -8.48 -41.62 30.49
C ALA A 84 -9.54 -40.61 30.01
N ILE A 85 -9.23 -39.71 29.05
CA ILE A 85 -10.22 -38.75 28.49
C ILE A 85 -11.42 -39.45 27.86
N ALA A 86 -11.29 -40.72 27.46
CA ALA A 86 -12.39 -41.53 26.94
C ALA A 86 -13.63 -41.60 27.85
N THR A 87 -13.50 -41.30 29.15
CA THR A 87 -14.61 -41.27 30.11
C THR A 87 -15.52 -40.05 29.97
N LEU A 88 -15.08 -39.00 29.27
CA LEU A 88 -15.81 -37.72 29.12
C LEU A 88 -16.92 -37.83 28.04
N THR A 89 -17.84 -38.77 28.21
CA THR A 89 -18.85 -39.12 27.19
C THR A 89 -19.91 -38.05 26.91
N GLN A 90 -19.95 -36.97 27.71
CA GLN A 90 -20.87 -35.84 27.53
C GLN A 90 -20.28 -34.73 26.63
N LEU A 91 -19.06 -34.90 26.12
CA LEU A 91 -18.42 -33.91 25.26
C LEU A 91 -19.23 -33.65 23.98
N GLN A 92 -19.52 -32.37 23.76
CA GLN A 92 -20.19 -31.81 22.59
C GLN A 92 -19.23 -30.96 21.75
N LYS A 93 -18.26 -30.29 22.39
CA LYS A 93 -17.20 -29.51 21.74
C LYS A 93 -15.82 -29.96 22.22
N LEU A 94 -14.94 -30.20 21.26
CA LEU A 94 -13.56 -30.59 21.52
C LEU A 94 -12.63 -29.92 20.52
N ASP A 95 -11.62 -29.21 21.01
CA ASP A 95 -10.68 -28.45 20.18
C ASP A 95 -9.23 -28.75 20.57
N PHE A 96 -8.44 -29.21 19.60
CA PHE A 96 -7.00 -29.50 19.70
C PHE A 96 -6.18 -28.72 18.68
N SER A 97 -6.73 -27.65 18.12
CA SER A 97 -6.06 -26.91 17.04
C SER A 97 -4.71 -26.32 17.49
N GLY A 98 -3.69 -26.22 16.64
CA GLY A 98 -2.39 -25.66 16.98
C GLY A 98 -1.63 -26.48 18.03
N ASN A 99 -1.49 -27.78 17.79
CA ASN A 99 -0.74 -28.73 18.62
C ASN A 99 0.26 -29.53 17.75
N GLN A 100 0.83 -30.61 18.28
CA GLN A 100 1.84 -31.44 17.61
C GLN A 100 1.32 -32.87 17.37
N LEU A 101 0.01 -33.06 17.20
CA LEU A 101 -0.59 -34.37 17.00
C LEU A 101 -0.21 -34.94 15.62
N THR A 102 0.32 -36.16 15.61
CA THR A 102 0.60 -36.92 14.38
C THR A 102 -0.49 -37.94 14.06
N GLU A 103 -1.27 -38.36 15.05
CA GLU A 103 -2.39 -39.30 14.91
C GLU A 103 -3.57 -38.91 15.80
N LEU A 104 -4.78 -39.32 15.41
CA LEU A 104 -5.98 -39.14 16.24
C LEU A 104 -6.26 -40.38 17.08
N PRO A 105 -6.35 -40.26 18.42
CA PRO A 105 -6.55 -41.41 19.27
C PRO A 105 -7.93 -42.04 19.07
N GLY A 106 -7.95 -43.37 18.88
CA GLY A 106 -9.18 -44.11 18.56
C GLY A 106 -10.30 -44.02 19.60
N PHE A 107 -10.01 -43.63 20.84
CA PHE A 107 -11.04 -43.47 21.87
C PHE A 107 -11.97 -42.27 21.65
N ILE A 108 -11.63 -41.32 20.76
CA ILE A 108 -12.52 -40.20 20.38
C ILE A 108 -13.85 -40.73 19.79
N GLN A 109 -13.84 -41.93 19.19
CA GLN A 109 -15.04 -42.64 18.71
C GLN A 109 -16.15 -42.80 19.79
N ASN A 110 -15.79 -42.72 21.08
CA ASN A 110 -16.75 -42.87 22.18
C ASN A 110 -17.57 -41.61 22.46
N PHE A 111 -17.15 -40.43 21.97
CA PHE A 111 -17.84 -39.16 22.22
C PHE A 111 -19.01 -38.94 21.26
N ARG A 112 -20.03 -39.80 21.34
CA ARG A 112 -21.17 -39.83 20.42
C ARG A 112 -22.03 -38.55 20.40
N GLN A 113 -21.85 -37.65 21.36
CA GLN A 113 -22.54 -36.36 21.43
C GLN A 113 -21.77 -35.20 20.79
N LEU A 114 -20.57 -35.45 20.23
CA LEU A 114 -19.77 -34.40 19.60
C LEU A 114 -20.51 -33.73 18.44
N GLN A 115 -20.63 -32.41 18.54
CA GLN A 115 -21.16 -31.52 17.52
C GLN A 115 -20.05 -30.71 16.86
N ASN A 116 -18.96 -30.43 17.59
CA ASN A 116 -17.86 -29.59 17.15
C ASN A 116 -16.53 -30.27 17.47
N LEU A 117 -15.72 -30.50 16.44
CA LEU A 117 -14.44 -31.17 16.56
C LEU A 117 -13.39 -30.48 15.69
N TYR A 118 -12.31 -29.98 16.31
CA TYR A 118 -11.30 -29.15 15.65
C TYR A 118 -9.90 -29.70 15.88
N PHE A 119 -9.13 -29.83 14.79
CA PHE A 119 -7.76 -30.34 14.74
C PHE A 119 -6.84 -29.46 13.90
N SER A 120 -7.23 -28.21 13.63
CA SER A 120 -6.50 -27.34 12.69
C SER A 120 -5.04 -27.13 13.13
N GLY A 121 -4.07 -27.00 12.23
CA GLY A 121 -2.67 -26.73 12.59
C GLY A 121 -2.01 -27.84 13.41
N ASN A 122 -2.08 -29.08 12.92
CA ASN A 122 -1.41 -30.25 13.49
C ASN A 122 -0.60 -30.98 12.39
N GLN A 123 -0.13 -32.20 12.65
CA GLN A 123 0.69 -33.00 11.73
C GLN A 123 -0.02 -34.30 11.32
N LEU A 124 -1.36 -34.28 11.23
CA LEU A 124 -2.16 -35.47 10.94
C LEU A 124 -2.03 -35.89 9.47
N THR A 125 -1.67 -37.15 9.24
CA THR A 125 -1.54 -37.71 7.87
C THR A 125 -2.81 -38.41 7.38
N GLU A 126 -3.68 -38.84 8.29
CA GLU A 126 -4.92 -39.55 7.96
C GLU A 126 -6.12 -39.07 8.78
N MET A 127 -7.30 -39.08 8.14
CA MET A 127 -8.58 -38.93 8.81
C MET A 127 -9.14 -40.33 9.07
N PRO A 128 -9.38 -40.72 10.35
CA PRO A 128 -9.69 -42.10 10.69
C PRO A 128 -11.12 -42.50 10.32
N GLU A 129 -11.32 -43.77 9.97
CA GLU A 129 -12.64 -44.31 9.57
C GLU A 129 -13.71 -44.14 10.66
N TRP A 130 -13.33 -44.12 11.93
CA TRP A 130 -14.28 -43.88 13.03
C TRP A 130 -14.85 -42.46 13.06
N ILE A 131 -14.36 -41.52 12.24
CA ILE A 131 -14.95 -40.18 12.19
C ILE A 131 -16.44 -40.23 11.81
N GLY A 132 -16.84 -41.18 10.95
CA GLY A 132 -18.23 -41.36 10.53
C GLY A 132 -19.17 -41.90 11.62
N ASP A 133 -18.63 -42.34 12.75
CA ASP A 133 -19.41 -42.79 13.91
C ASP A 133 -19.96 -41.62 14.76
N LEU A 134 -19.42 -40.41 14.56
CA LEU A 134 -19.80 -39.19 15.27
C LEU A 134 -20.92 -38.44 14.51
N THR A 135 -22.08 -39.07 14.39
CA THR A 135 -23.18 -38.63 13.50
C THR A 135 -23.84 -37.30 13.88
N GLU A 136 -23.60 -36.80 15.10
CA GLU A 136 -24.08 -35.50 15.57
C GLU A 136 -23.15 -34.33 15.17
N LEU A 137 -22.03 -34.60 14.50
CA LEU A 137 -21.08 -33.56 14.07
C LEU A 137 -21.75 -32.55 13.13
N ARG A 138 -21.61 -31.28 13.49
CA ARG A 138 -22.05 -30.10 12.74
C ARG A 138 -20.87 -29.29 12.21
N SER A 139 -19.73 -29.34 12.89
CA SER A 139 -18.50 -28.65 12.51
C SER A 139 -17.30 -29.57 12.68
N LEU A 140 -16.52 -29.70 11.63
CA LEU A 140 -15.29 -30.49 11.61
C LEU A 140 -14.18 -29.68 10.94
N ASP A 141 -13.00 -29.60 11.55
CA ASP A 141 -11.88 -28.85 11.00
C ASP A 141 -10.57 -29.62 11.09
N PHE A 142 -9.92 -29.76 9.94
CA PHE A 142 -8.63 -30.38 9.73
C PHE A 142 -7.69 -29.46 8.95
N THR A 143 -7.96 -28.16 8.94
CA THR A 143 -7.12 -27.18 8.24
C THR A 143 -5.65 -27.28 8.67
N ASP A 144 -4.71 -27.01 7.78
CA ASP A 144 -3.26 -27.04 8.02
C ASP A 144 -2.78 -28.35 8.67
N ASN A 145 -2.94 -29.44 7.93
CA ASN A 145 -2.48 -30.79 8.29
C ASN A 145 -1.82 -31.45 7.06
N GLN A 146 -1.65 -32.78 7.08
CA GLN A 146 -0.98 -33.53 6.02
C GLN A 146 -1.91 -34.62 5.41
N LEU A 147 -3.22 -34.39 5.40
CA LEU A 147 -4.19 -35.37 4.92
C LEU A 147 -4.07 -35.61 3.42
N GLU A 148 -3.90 -36.87 3.03
CA GLU A 148 -3.89 -37.27 1.61
C GLU A 148 -5.27 -37.72 1.09
N THR A 149 -6.13 -38.25 1.97
CA THR A 149 -7.44 -38.82 1.61
C THR A 149 -8.50 -38.54 2.67
N ILE A 150 -9.77 -38.72 2.28
CA ILE A 150 -10.92 -38.66 3.19
C ILE A 150 -11.57 -40.07 3.24
N PRO A 151 -11.88 -40.61 4.43
CA PRO A 151 -12.47 -41.94 4.58
C PRO A 151 -13.88 -42.02 4.00
N LEU A 152 -14.28 -43.22 3.56
CA LEU A 152 -15.60 -43.42 2.96
C LEU A 152 -16.75 -43.28 3.97
N THR A 153 -16.47 -43.46 5.26
CA THR A 153 -17.42 -43.27 6.36
C THR A 153 -17.87 -41.83 6.56
N ILE A 154 -17.18 -40.84 5.96
CA ILE A 154 -17.57 -39.42 6.04
C ILE A 154 -19.03 -39.19 5.62
N ARG A 155 -19.54 -40.03 4.72
CA ARG A 155 -20.92 -40.00 4.22
C ARG A 155 -21.98 -40.05 5.32
N SER A 156 -21.66 -40.60 6.49
CA SER A 156 -22.56 -40.77 7.63
C SER A 156 -22.82 -39.47 8.39
N LEU A 157 -21.99 -38.42 8.18
CA LEU A 157 -22.08 -37.14 8.88
C LEU A 157 -23.16 -36.22 8.28
N HIS A 158 -24.41 -36.69 8.27
CA HIS A 158 -25.53 -36.00 7.61
C HIS A 158 -25.88 -34.64 8.23
N GLN A 159 -25.42 -34.35 9.46
CA GLN A 159 -25.62 -33.06 10.13
C GLN A 159 -24.51 -32.04 9.87
N LEU A 160 -23.45 -32.41 9.15
CA LEU A 160 -22.28 -31.57 8.97
C LEU A 160 -22.62 -30.30 8.17
N ARG A 161 -22.28 -29.15 8.74
CA ARG A 161 -22.52 -27.81 8.16
C ARG A 161 -21.23 -27.08 7.82
N PHE A 162 -20.17 -27.32 8.58
CA PHE A 162 -18.85 -26.73 8.35
C PHE A 162 -17.80 -27.82 8.22
N MET A 163 -16.97 -27.71 7.18
CA MET A 163 -15.80 -28.57 6.98
C MET A 163 -14.59 -27.75 6.52
N GLY A 164 -13.58 -27.66 7.39
CA GLY A 164 -12.27 -27.08 7.08
C GLY A 164 -11.28 -28.17 6.66
N LEU A 165 -10.71 -28.03 5.47
CA LEU A 165 -9.71 -28.96 4.91
C LEU A 165 -8.57 -28.20 4.21
N ALA A 166 -8.46 -26.89 4.43
CA ALA A 166 -7.42 -26.11 3.78
C ALA A 166 -6.02 -26.55 4.22
N GLY A 167 -4.98 -26.31 3.43
CA GLY A 167 -3.59 -26.60 3.82
C GLY A 167 -3.33 -28.08 4.05
N ASN A 168 -3.79 -28.94 3.13
CA ASN A 168 -3.62 -30.40 3.19
C ASN A 168 -3.02 -30.93 1.87
N GLN A 169 -2.99 -32.26 1.69
CA GLN A 169 -2.39 -32.92 0.52
C GLN A 169 -3.44 -33.68 -0.30
N LEU A 170 -4.72 -33.28 -0.23
CA LEU A 170 -5.83 -33.99 -0.88
C LEU A 170 -5.71 -33.91 -2.40
N LYS A 171 -5.65 -35.06 -3.08
CA LYS A 171 -5.60 -35.17 -4.54
C LYS A 171 -6.97 -35.27 -5.19
N GLU A 172 -7.92 -35.87 -4.48
CA GLU A 172 -9.31 -36.01 -4.87
C GLU A 172 -10.23 -36.10 -3.64
N LEU A 173 -11.53 -35.89 -3.85
CA LEU A 173 -12.57 -36.14 -2.85
C LEU A 173 -13.35 -37.39 -3.27
N PRO A 174 -13.62 -38.35 -2.38
CA PRO A 174 -14.34 -39.57 -2.74
C PRO A 174 -15.80 -39.23 -3.11
N GLU A 175 -16.40 -39.94 -4.07
CA GLU A 175 -17.78 -39.68 -4.53
C GLU A 175 -18.82 -39.65 -3.39
N VAL A 176 -18.60 -40.43 -2.33
CA VAL A 176 -19.47 -40.48 -1.14
C VAL A 176 -19.44 -39.19 -0.32
N PHE A 177 -18.42 -38.34 -0.46
CA PHE A 177 -18.31 -37.02 0.17
C PHE A 177 -19.49 -36.12 -0.20
N PHE A 178 -19.98 -36.23 -1.45
CA PHE A 178 -21.07 -35.40 -1.95
C PHE A 178 -22.45 -35.79 -1.40
N ALA A 179 -22.53 -36.76 -0.48
CA ALA A 179 -23.72 -37.05 0.29
C ALA A 179 -23.96 -36.04 1.44
N LEU A 180 -22.97 -35.20 1.77
CA LEU A 180 -23.02 -34.16 2.82
C LEU A 180 -23.89 -32.95 2.41
N ASN A 181 -25.17 -33.20 2.12
CA ASN A 181 -26.07 -32.22 1.52
C ASN A 181 -26.49 -31.06 2.46
N GLN A 182 -26.12 -31.11 3.75
CA GLN A 182 -26.35 -30.03 4.72
C GLN A 182 -25.14 -29.09 4.85
N LEU A 183 -24.06 -29.35 4.11
CA LEU A 183 -22.83 -28.56 4.19
C LEU A 183 -23.08 -27.13 3.69
N GLN A 184 -22.71 -26.16 4.53
CA GLN A 184 -22.89 -24.73 4.32
C GLN A 184 -21.55 -24.03 4.08
N SER A 185 -20.46 -24.54 4.64
CA SER A 185 -19.12 -24.02 4.45
C SER A 185 -18.16 -25.17 4.18
N LEU A 186 -17.38 -25.03 3.10
CA LEU A 186 -16.34 -25.96 2.71
C LEU A 186 -15.11 -25.19 2.26
N ASN A 187 -13.99 -25.42 2.95
CA ASN A 187 -12.70 -24.85 2.52
C ASN A 187 -11.75 -25.96 2.06
N LEU A 188 -11.33 -25.90 0.79
CA LEU A 188 -10.42 -26.83 0.13
C LEU A 188 -9.17 -26.13 -0.43
N THR A 189 -8.88 -24.90 0.00
CA THR A 189 -7.70 -24.17 -0.46
C THR A 189 -6.42 -24.90 -0.08
N ASP A 190 -5.32 -24.63 -0.77
CA ASP A 190 -3.99 -25.11 -0.39
C ASP A 190 -3.95 -26.67 -0.30
N ASN A 191 -4.43 -27.33 -1.36
CA ASN A 191 -4.50 -28.80 -1.48
C ASN A 191 -3.81 -29.29 -2.78
N GLN A 192 -4.06 -30.52 -3.23
CA GLN A 192 -3.53 -31.10 -4.47
C GLN A 192 -4.64 -31.46 -5.49
N LEU A 193 -5.82 -30.83 -5.35
CA LEU A 193 -7.00 -31.12 -6.16
C LEU A 193 -6.85 -30.62 -7.60
N SER A 194 -6.84 -31.54 -8.56
CA SER A 194 -6.74 -31.20 -9.99
C SER A 194 -8.11 -30.98 -10.66
N LYS A 195 -9.18 -31.60 -10.14
CA LYS A 195 -10.54 -31.56 -10.70
C LYS A 195 -11.59 -31.72 -9.60
N LEU A 196 -12.77 -31.16 -9.83
CA LEU A 196 -13.97 -31.42 -9.02
C LEU A 196 -14.97 -32.24 -9.87
N PRO A 197 -15.51 -33.37 -9.35
CA PRO A 197 -16.43 -34.21 -10.11
C PRO A 197 -17.81 -33.55 -10.29
N ASN A 198 -18.63 -34.09 -11.20
CA ASN A 198 -19.99 -33.57 -11.45
C ASN A 198 -20.87 -33.67 -10.19
N SER A 199 -20.63 -34.67 -9.34
CA SER A 199 -21.31 -34.86 -8.05
C SER A 199 -21.13 -33.70 -7.09
N PHE A 200 -20.12 -32.84 -7.29
CA PHE A 200 -19.92 -31.58 -6.54
C PHE A 200 -21.15 -30.66 -6.60
N SER A 201 -21.96 -30.75 -7.66
CA SER A 201 -23.23 -30.01 -7.80
C SER A 201 -24.31 -30.40 -6.77
N SER A 202 -24.14 -31.50 -6.03
CA SER A 202 -25.07 -31.96 -4.99
C SER A 202 -25.07 -31.08 -3.74
N LEU A 203 -23.97 -30.37 -3.46
CA LEU A 203 -23.78 -29.52 -2.27
C LEU A 203 -24.52 -28.17 -2.39
N LYS A 204 -25.84 -28.23 -2.55
CA LYS A 204 -26.71 -27.08 -2.88
C LYS A 204 -26.88 -26.07 -1.73
N GLN A 205 -26.56 -26.47 -0.50
CA GLN A 205 -26.66 -25.63 0.69
C GLN A 205 -25.40 -24.81 0.98
N LEU A 206 -24.34 -24.98 0.17
CA LEU A 206 -23.10 -24.23 0.34
C LEU A 206 -23.34 -22.73 0.21
N ARG A 207 -22.87 -22.00 1.21
CA ARG A 207 -22.83 -20.55 1.33
C ARG A 207 -21.41 -20.02 1.20
N GLN A 208 -20.41 -20.80 1.59
CA GLN A 208 -19.01 -20.44 1.54
C GLN A 208 -18.23 -21.59 0.90
N LEU A 209 -17.42 -21.27 -0.09
CA LEU A 209 -16.61 -22.24 -0.81
C LEU A 209 -15.21 -21.68 -1.04
N GLY A 210 -14.19 -22.39 -0.52
CA GLY A 210 -12.80 -22.12 -0.80
C GLY A 210 -12.22 -23.12 -1.80
N LEU A 211 -11.71 -22.62 -2.91
CA LEU A 211 -10.94 -23.32 -3.93
C LEU A 211 -9.62 -22.52 -4.07
N GLY A 212 -8.45 -23.12 -3.91
CA GLY A 212 -7.21 -22.33 -3.92
C GLY A 212 -5.96 -23.19 -3.91
N TYR A 213 -4.83 -22.57 -4.30
CA TYR A 213 -3.46 -23.10 -4.43
C TYR A 213 -3.36 -24.64 -4.49
N VAL A 214 -3.09 -25.15 -5.68
CA VAL A 214 -2.82 -26.58 -5.86
C VAL A 214 -1.31 -26.81 -5.85
N ALA A 215 -0.76 -27.38 -4.78
CA ALA A 215 0.65 -27.73 -4.72
C ALA A 215 0.97 -28.82 -5.76
N GLY A 216 2.05 -28.66 -6.54
CA GLY A 216 2.54 -29.70 -7.47
C GLY A 216 2.15 -29.56 -8.95
N GLY A 217 1.73 -28.38 -9.41
CA GLY A 217 1.57 -28.09 -10.85
C GLY A 217 0.22 -28.52 -11.47
N ASN A 218 -0.73 -29.00 -10.66
CA ASN A 218 -2.04 -29.45 -11.10
C ASN A 218 -3.12 -28.39 -10.84
N TYR A 219 -3.24 -27.37 -11.67
CA TYR A 219 -4.17 -26.26 -11.41
C TYR A 219 -5.58 -26.52 -11.93
N LEU A 220 -6.60 -25.95 -11.27
CA LEU A 220 -7.99 -25.97 -11.75
C LEU A 220 -8.11 -25.40 -13.17
N GLY A 221 -7.39 -24.30 -13.45
CA GLY A 221 -7.36 -23.59 -14.74
C GLY A 221 -8.67 -22.85 -15.09
N ASN A 222 -9.82 -23.40 -14.71
CA ASN A 222 -11.15 -22.81 -14.85
C ASN A 222 -12.04 -23.18 -13.64
N LEU A 223 -13.02 -22.32 -13.32
CA LEU A 223 -14.05 -22.68 -12.35
C LEU A 223 -14.95 -23.81 -12.91
N PRO A 224 -15.18 -24.90 -12.15
CA PRO A 224 -15.97 -26.01 -12.63
C PRO A 224 -17.45 -25.66 -12.75
N SER A 225 -18.10 -26.13 -13.83
CA SER A 225 -19.52 -25.87 -14.10
C SER A 225 -20.47 -26.39 -13.02
N SER A 226 -20.03 -27.36 -12.21
CA SER A 226 -20.75 -27.86 -11.03
C SER A 226 -21.12 -26.73 -10.06
N VAL A 227 -20.26 -25.72 -9.89
CA VAL A 227 -20.45 -24.58 -8.95
C VAL A 227 -21.68 -23.75 -9.31
N ARG A 228 -22.07 -23.71 -10.59
CA ARG A 228 -23.28 -23.00 -11.07
C ARG A 228 -24.56 -23.35 -10.29
N HIS A 229 -24.63 -24.56 -9.74
CA HIS A 229 -25.81 -25.10 -9.05
C HIS A 229 -25.90 -24.66 -7.57
N MET A 230 -24.85 -24.07 -7.01
CA MET A 230 -24.77 -23.64 -5.61
C MET A 230 -25.46 -22.28 -5.43
N LYS A 231 -26.79 -22.24 -5.59
CA LYS A 231 -27.57 -20.98 -5.57
C LYS A 231 -27.58 -20.25 -4.22
N GLN A 232 -27.13 -20.89 -3.15
CA GLN A 232 -27.01 -20.29 -1.82
C GLN A 232 -25.63 -19.69 -1.56
N LEU A 233 -24.70 -19.78 -2.52
CA LEU A 233 -23.33 -19.32 -2.36
C LEU A 233 -23.28 -17.80 -2.16
N ARG A 234 -22.59 -17.38 -1.11
CA ARG A 234 -22.37 -16.00 -0.69
C ARG A 234 -20.89 -15.59 -0.80
N ARG A 235 -19.97 -16.51 -0.54
CA ARG A 235 -18.53 -16.26 -0.65
C ARG A 235 -17.86 -17.35 -1.47
N LEU A 236 -17.05 -16.92 -2.43
CA LEU A 236 -16.24 -17.81 -3.25
C LEU A 236 -14.78 -17.34 -3.18
N TRP A 237 -13.93 -18.13 -2.55
CA TRP A 237 -12.48 -17.96 -2.64
C TRP A 237 -11.94 -18.82 -3.78
N ALA A 238 -11.21 -18.20 -4.70
CA ALA A 238 -10.64 -18.78 -5.89
C ALA A 238 -9.26 -18.19 -6.21
N TYR A 239 -8.48 -17.87 -5.16
CA TYR A 239 -7.14 -17.29 -5.28
C TYR A 239 -6.11 -18.33 -5.73
N LYS A 240 -5.06 -17.91 -6.45
CA LYS A 240 -3.95 -18.79 -6.89
C LYS A 240 -4.40 -20.04 -7.67
N CYS A 241 -5.50 -19.93 -8.42
CA CYS A 241 -6.10 -21.04 -9.18
C CYS A 241 -5.67 -21.09 -10.66
N GLN A 242 -4.82 -20.16 -11.10
CA GLN A 242 -4.37 -20.00 -12.49
C GLN A 242 -5.55 -19.77 -13.47
N LEU A 243 -6.63 -19.13 -12.99
CA LEU A 243 -7.81 -18.83 -13.80
C LEU A 243 -7.44 -17.84 -14.91
N LYS A 244 -7.77 -18.17 -16.15
CA LYS A 244 -7.56 -17.28 -17.31
C LYS A 244 -8.80 -16.45 -17.66
N PHE A 245 -9.97 -16.98 -17.37
CA PHE A 245 -11.25 -16.31 -17.55
C PHE A 245 -12.26 -16.83 -16.53
N LEU A 246 -13.31 -16.04 -16.29
CA LEU A 246 -14.46 -16.47 -15.52
C LEU A 246 -15.65 -16.74 -16.45
N PRO A 247 -16.49 -17.72 -16.13
CA PRO A 247 -17.61 -18.09 -16.99
C PRO A 247 -18.83 -17.18 -16.78
N GLU A 248 -19.59 -16.94 -17.85
CA GLU A 248 -20.81 -16.12 -17.82
C GLU A 248 -21.93 -16.66 -16.90
N TRP A 249 -21.92 -17.96 -16.58
CA TRP A 249 -22.92 -18.50 -15.65
C TRP A 249 -22.72 -18.02 -14.21
N LEU A 250 -21.59 -17.38 -13.88
CA LEU A 250 -21.32 -16.86 -12.54
C LEU A 250 -22.36 -15.80 -12.14
N GLY A 251 -22.87 -15.04 -13.11
CA GLY A 251 -23.99 -14.12 -12.93
C GLY A 251 -25.30 -14.78 -12.45
N ASP A 252 -25.44 -16.11 -12.57
CA ASP A 252 -26.60 -16.85 -12.05
C ASP A 252 -26.55 -17.05 -10.52
N LEU A 253 -25.45 -16.71 -9.83
CA LEU A 253 -25.29 -16.84 -8.38
C LEU A 253 -25.79 -15.58 -7.66
N LYS A 254 -27.11 -15.37 -7.62
CA LYS A 254 -27.74 -14.13 -7.15
C LYS A 254 -27.48 -13.76 -5.68
N ASN A 255 -27.03 -14.71 -4.87
CA ASN A 255 -26.71 -14.50 -3.46
C ASN A 255 -25.23 -14.24 -3.19
N LEU A 256 -24.39 -14.20 -4.23
CA LEU A 256 -22.95 -14.00 -4.06
C LEU A 256 -22.67 -12.56 -3.59
N GLU A 257 -21.96 -12.45 -2.47
CA GLU A 257 -21.61 -11.22 -1.77
C GLU A 257 -20.13 -10.86 -1.96
N SER A 258 -19.24 -11.86 -1.96
CA SER A 258 -17.79 -11.71 -2.10
C SER A 258 -17.20 -12.74 -3.05
N LEU A 259 -16.28 -12.28 -3.90
CA LEU A 259 -15.55 -13.08 -4.87
C LEU A 259 -14.05 -12.76 -4.78
N GLU A 260 -13.25 -13.70 -4.30
CA GLU A 260 -11.82 -13.49 -4.08
C GLU A 260 -11.02 -14.22 -5.16
N LEU A 261 -10.35 -13.47 -6.03
CA LEU A 261 -9.70 -13.96 -7.26
C LEU A 261 -8.22 -13.56 -7.36
N GLU A 262 -7.61 -13.21 -6.24
CA GLU A 262 -6.22 -12.78 -6.19
C GLU A 262 -5.27 -13.81 -6.84
N SER A 263 -4.18 -13.32 -7.45
CA SER A 263 -3.08 -14.14 -7.95
C SER A 263 -3.53 -15.16 -9.02
N ASN A 264 -4.28 -14.71 -10.02
CA ASN A 264 -4.70 -15.51 -11.17
C ASN A 264 -4.13 -14.91 -12.48
N HIS A 265 -4.63 -15.35 -13.64
CA HIS A 265 -4.26 -14.86 -14.96
C HIS A 265 -5.45 -14.22 -15.68
N LEU A 266 -6.34 -13.57 -14.92
CA LEU A 266 -7.51 -12.92 -15.47
C LEU A 266 -7.09 -11.64 -16.21
N ILE A 267 -7.51 -11.52 -17.46
CA ILE A 267 -7.37 -10.29 -18.26
C ILE A 267 -8.62 -9.43 -18.15
N ASP A 268 -9.79 -10.05 -17.97
CA ASP A 268 -11.07 -9.36 -17.90
C ASP A 268 -12.12 -10.17 -17.13
N LEU A 269 -13.25 -9.54 -16.82
CA LEU A 269 -14.39 -10.13 -16.13
C LEU A 269 -15.60 -10.28 -17.07
N PRO A 270 -16.46 -11.29 -16.82
CA PRO A 270 -17.68 -11.51 -17.59
C PRO A 270 -18.75 -10.46 -17.23
N THR A 271 -19.48 -9.98 -18.23
CA THR A 271 -20.46 -8.90 -18.06
C THR A 271 -21.67 -9.35 -17.23
N SER A 272 -21.96 -10.66 -17.18
CA SER A 272 -23.00 -11.24 -16.32
C SER A 272 -22.83 -10.98 -14.83
N LEU A 273 -21.64 -10.61 -14.33
CA LEU A 273 -21.44 -10.25 -12.91
C LEU A 273 -22.32 -9.07 -12.48
N VAL A 274 -22.66 -8.17 -13.40
CA VAL A 274 -23.59 -7.05 -13.16
C VAL A 274 -24.96 -7.53 -12.67
N GLN A 275 -25.33 -8.76 -13.01
CA GLN A 275 -26.62 -9.33 -12.66
C GLN A 275 -26.68 -9.87 -11.22
N ILE A 276 -25.60 -9.76 -10.44
CA ILE A 276 -25.51 -10.21 -9.06
C ILE A 276 -25.81 -9.02 -8.13
N PRO A 277 -27.01 -8.93 -7.54
CA PRO A 277 -27.43 -7.73 -6.81
C PRO A 277 -26.72 -7.53 -5.46
N LEU A 278 -26.18 -8.60 -4.88
CA LEU A 278 -25.55 -8.58 -3.55
C LEU A 278 -24.02 -8.52 -3.60
N LEU A 279 -23.40 -8.48 -4.79
CA LEU A 279 -21.95 -8.51 -4.93
C LEU A 279 -21.37 -7.16 -4.48
N ILE A 280 -20.75 -7.17 -3.30
CA ILE A 280 -20.18 -5.97 -2.67
C ILE A 280 -18.66 -5.98 -2.66
N LYS A 281 -18.02 -7.14 -2.84
CA LYS A 281 -16.57 -7.29 -2.84
C LYS A 281 -16.08 -8.18 -3.98
N ILE A 282 -15.09 -7.71 -4.72
CA ILE A 282 -14.30 -8.50 -5.66
C ILE A 282 -12.84 -8.15 -5.41
N GLU A 283 -12.01 -9.17 -5.20
CA GLU A 283 -10.56 -9.03 -5.00
C GLU A 283 -9.84 -9.53 -6.26
N LEU A 284 -9.07 -8.66 -6.91
CA LEU A 284 -8.43 -8.94 -8.20
C LEU A 284 -6.91 -8.74 -8.17
N ASP A 285 -6.33 -8.46 -7.01
CA ASP A 285 -4.90 -8.19 -6.88
C ASP A 285 -4.05 -9.30 -7.54
N HIS A 286 -2.89 -8.93 -8.07
CA HIS A 286 -1.98 -9.86 -8.76
C HIS A 286 -2.60 -10.60 -9.96
N ASN A 287 -3.40 -9.91 -10.79
CA ASN A 287 -3.87 -10.38 -12.10
C ASN A 287 -3.39 -9.45 -13.23
N PRO A 288 -3.13 -9.97 -14.45
CA PRO A 288 -2.78 -9.18 -15.62
C PRO A 288 -4.02 -8.54 -16.26
N LEU A 289 -4.77 -7.76 -15.46
CA LEU A 289 -6.02 -7.12 -15.89
C LEU A 289 -5.76 -6.19 -17.08
N ASN A 290 -6.73 -6.12 -17.98
CA ASN A 290 -6.68 -5.11 -19.04
C ASN A 290 -6.71 -3.70 -18.42
N PRO A 291 -6.15 -2.68 -19.09
CA PRO A 291 -5.98 -1.37 -18.47
C PRO A 291 -7.30 -0.70 -18.04
N ASP A 292 -8.40 -0.87 -18.79
CA ASP A 292 -9.68 -0.25 -18.42
C ASP A 292 -10.25 -0.87 -17.14
N LEU A 293 -10.19 -2.20 -17.04
CA LEU A 293 -10.63 -2.91 -15.84
C LEU A 293 -9.73 -2.59 -14.64
N SER A 294 -8.40 -2.53 -14.84
CA SER A 294 -7.46 -2.13 -13.79
C SER A 294 -7.78 -0.73 -13.26
N ALA A 295 -7.98 0.24 -14.17
CA ALA A 295 -8.36 1.60 -13.81
C ALA A 295 -9.72 1.65 -13.10
N ALA A 296 -10.71 0.86 -13.55
CA ALA A 296 -12.00 0.77 -12.87
C ALA A 296 -11.90 0.09 -11.49
N TYR A 297 -11.01 -0.89 -11.34
CA TYR A 297 -10.75 -1.60 -10.08
C TYR A 297 -10.15 -0.67 -9.03
N GLU A 298 -9.18 0.18 -9.41
CA GLU A 298 -8.59 1.20 -8.52
C GLU A 298 -9.63 2.21 -7.99
N GLN A 299 -10.72 2.45 -8.74
CA GLN A 299 -11.84 3.32 -8.34
C GLN A 299 -12.89 2.59 -7.48
N GLY A 300 -12.76 1.28 -7.28
CA GLY A 300 -13.60 0.47 -6.40
C GLY A 300 -14.82 -0.20 -7.07
N MET A 301 -15.59 -0.94 -6.27
CA MET A 301 -16.63 -1.86 -6.78
C MET A 301 -17.72 -1.20 -7.63
N ARG A 302 -18.15 0.03 -7.28
CA ARG A 302 -19.15 0.77 -8.08
C ARG A 302 -18.64 1.06 -9.50
N ALA A 303 -17.34 1.35 -9.64
CA ALA A 303 -16.70 1.59 -10.92
C ALA A 303 -16.60 0.30 -11.75
N ILE A 304 -16.18 -0.82 -11.15
CA ILE A 304 -16.19 -2.14 -11.81
C ILE A 304 -17.58 -2.47 -12.36
N SER A 305 -18.63 -2.29 -11.53
CA SER A 305 -20.00 -2.57 -11.98
C SER A 305 -20.42 -1.69 -13.15
N GLN A 306 -20.03 -0.42 -13.19
CA GLN A 306 -20.37 0.45 -14.32
C GLN A 306 -19.56 0.16 -15.56
N TYR A 307 -18.27 -0.16 -15.42
CA TYR A 307 -17.44 -0.62 -16.53
C TYR A 307 -18.07 -1.87 -17.18
N LEU A 308 -18.46 -2.87 -16.38
CA LEU A 308 -19.09 -4.08 -16.89
C LEU A 308 -20.46 -3.83 -17.53
N ARG A 309 -21.24 -2.85 -17.03
CA ARG A 309 -22.49 -2.42 -17.68
C ARG A 309 -22.23 -1.77 -19.03
N ALA A 310 -21.27 -0.85 -19.10
CA ALA A 310 -20.90 -0.18 -20.34
C ALA A 310 -20.43 -1.20 -21.39
N ARG A 311 -19.67 -2.23 -20.98
CA ARG A 311 -19.30 -3.35 -21.85
C ARG A 311 -20.49 -4.21 -22.27
N ALA A 312 -21.46 -4.44 -21.39
CA ALA A 312 -22.67 -5.20 -21.71
C ALA A 312 -23.56 -4.51 -22.76
N GLU A 313 -23.53 -3.17 -22.83
CA GLU A 313 -24.26 -2.39 -23.84
C GLU A 313 -23.63 -2.49 -25.23
N GLY A 314 -22.30 -2.64 -25.30
CA GLY A 314 -21.56 -2.83 -26.53
C GLY A 314 -20.06 -2.70 -26.32
N GLU A 315 -19.29 -3.45 -27.09
CA GLU A 315 -17.83 -3.41 -27.07
C GLU A 315 -17.26 -3.34 -28.50
N VAL A 316 -16.12 -2.63 -28.63
CA VAL A 316 -15.31 -2.58 -29.85
C VAL A 316 -13.90 -3.05 -29.53
N LEU A 317 -13.21 -3.58 -30.55
CA LEU A 317 -11.81 -3.98 -30.43
C LEU A 317 -10.93 -2.74 -30.66
N LEU A 318 -10.10 -2.43 -29.68
CA LEU A 318 -9.13 -1.34 -29.77
C LEU A 318 -7.75 -1.91 -30.08
N SER A 319 -7.16 -1.48 -31.20
CA SER A 319 -5.80 -1.86 -31.62
C SER A 319 -4.92 -0.62 -31.70
N GLU A 320 -4.65 -0.05 -30.52
CA GLU A 320 -3.86 1.17 -30.37
C GLU A 320 -2.71 0.95 -29.41
N ALA A 321 -1.56 1.56 -29.71
CA ALA A 321 -0.40 1.59 -28.82
C ALA A 321 0.41 2.87 -29.01
N LYS A 322 1.41 3.09 -28.16
CA LYS A 322 2.38 4.18 -28.34
C LYS A 322 3.57 3.71 -29.18
N LEU A 323 4.13 4.60 -29.99
CA LEU A 323 5.43 4.44 -30.62
C LEU A 323 6.36 5.52 -30.07
N ILE A 324 7.28 5.15 -29.19
CA ILE A 324 8.10 6.11 -28.44
C ILE A 324 9.50 6.19 -29.05
N LEU A 325 9.91 7.38 -29.49
CA LEU A 325 11.25 7.62 -30.04
C LEU A 325 12.14 8.26 -28.98
N VAL A 326 13.20 7.56 -28.56
CA VAL A 326 14.20 8.07 -27.61
C VAL A 326 15.59 8.09 -28.24
N GLY A 327 16.47 8.94 -27.70
CA GLY A 327 17.82 9.11 -28.19
C GLY A 327 18.31 10.54 -27.99
N GLU A 328 19.62 10.76 -28.16
CA GLU A 328 20.26 12.07 -27.98
C GLU A 328 19.66 13.18 -28.86
N GLY A 329 20.05 14.42 -28.54
CA GLY A 329 19.81 15.59 -29.39
C GLY A 329 20.24 15.33 -30.84
N GLU A 330 19.43 15.80 -31.78
CA GLU A 330 19.77 15.83 -33.21
C GLU A 330 19.98 14.47 -33.90
N VAL A 331 19.71 13.32 -33.26
CA VAL A 331 19.89 11.99 -33.86
C VAL A 331 18.93 11.66 -35.02
N GLY A 332 17.98 12.56 -35.33
CA GLY A 332 17.05 12.42 -36.47
C GLY A 332 15.67 11.83 -36.13
N LYS A 333 15.26 11.86 -34.85
CA LYS A 333 13.97 11.31 -34.38
C LYS A 333 12.76 11.89 -35.12
N SER A 334 12.64 13.21 -35.17
CA SER A 334 11.54 13.90 -35.86
C SER A 334 11.48 13.55 -37.35
N CYS A 335 12.64 13.48 -38.01
CA CYS A 335 12.76 13.08 -39.41
C CYS A 335 12.30 11.64 -39.63
N LEU A 336 12.73 10.72 -38.77
CA LEU A 336 12.29 9.32 -38.80
C LEU A 336 10.78 9.20 -38.62
N LEU A 337 10.19 9.90 -37.64
CA LEU A 337 8.74 9.89 -37.43
C LEU A 337 7.98 10.39 -38.68
N GLY A 338 8.48 11.45 -39.33
CA GLY A 338 7.91 11.94 -40.59
C GLY A 338 7.99 10.90 -41.71
N SER A 339 9.14 10.24 -41.89
CA SER A 339 9.31 9.18 -42.90
C SER A 339 8.41 7.97 -42.65
N LEU A 340 8.20 7.57 -41.39
CA LEU A 340 7.28 6.47 -41.04
C LEU A 340 5.83 6.78 -41.41
N ARG A 341 5.43 8.06 -41.36
CA ARG A 341 4.10 8.56 -41.75
C ARG A 341 3.98 8.77 -43.26
N GLY A 342 5.11 8.91 -43.96
CA GLY A 342 5.14 9.28 -45.38
C GLY A 342 5.02 10.79 -45.62
N ASP A 343 5.39 11.61 -44.63
CA ASP A 343 5.45 13.08 -44.77
C ASP A 343 6.57 13.50 -45.75
N ASP A 344 6.41 14.67 -46.39
CA ASP A 344 7.45 15.26 -47.24
C ASP A 344 8.71 15.64 -46.45
N TRP A 345 9.89 15.51 -47.08
CA TRP A 345 11.17 15.87 -46.46
C TRP A 345 11.29 17.39 -46.25
N LEU A 346 11.62 17.80 -45.02
CA LEU A 346 11.84 19.20 -44.64
C LEU A 346 13.33 19.45 -44.35
N GLU A 347 13.94 20.38 -45.08
CA GLU A 347 15.34 20.78 -44.88
C GLU A 347 15.45 21.77 -43.70
N GLY A 348 16.36 21.50 -42.75
CA GLY A 348 16.57 22.39 -41.58
C GLY A 348 15.43 22.37 -40.56
N ARG A 349 14.85 21.20 -40.28
CA ARG A 349 13.77 21.05 -39.29
C ARG A 349 14.20 21.59 -37.91
N PRO A 350 13.38 22.42 -37.24
CA PRO A 350 13.72 22.96 -35.92
C PRO A 350 13.81 21.86 -34.87
N THR A 351 14.53 22.13 -33.78
CA THR A 351 14.62 21.24 -32.62
C THR A 351 13.27 21.10 -31.93
N THR A 352 12.84 19.88 -31.65
CA THR A 352 11.64 19.62 -30.86
C THR A 352 11.84 20.09 -29.42
N HIS A 353 11.00 21.04 -28.97
CA HIS A 353 10.90 21.45 -27.57
C HIS A 353 9.78 20.65 -26.89
N GLY A 354 10.09 19.97 -25.78
CA GLY A 354 9.14 19.06 -25.13
C GLY A 354 8.86 17.80 -25.96
N ILE A 355 7.61 17.63 -26.40
CA ILE A 355 7.08 16.41 -27.05
C ILE A 355 6.26 16.80 -28.28
N GLU A 356 6.36 16.02 -29.36
CA GLU A 356 5.44 16.06 -30.51
C GLU A 356 4.76 14.68 -30.67
N ILE A 357 3.42 14.64 -30.67
CA ILE A 357 2.65 13.39 -30.83
C ILE A 357 1.98 13.35 -32.19
N LYS A 358 2.28 12.31 -32.99
CA LYS A 358 1.73 12.13 -34.34
C LYS A 358 1.40 10.67 -34.64
N PRO A 359 0.19 10.34 -35.12
CA PRO A 359 -0.18 8.96 -35.39
C PRO A 359 0.56 8.38 -36.60
N VAL A 360 0.89 7.09 -36.49
CA VAL A 360 1.49 6.23 -37.51
C VAL A 360 0.61 4.99 -37.64
N ILE A 361 0.10 4.72 -38.84
CA ILE A 361 -0.73 3.54 -39.10
C ILE A 361 0.14 2.44 -39.70
N VAL A 362 0.06 1.25 -39.11
CA VAL A 362 0.77 0.05 -39.56
C VAL A 362 -0.20 -1.13 -39.67
N ASN A 363 0.08 -2.07 -40.58
CA ASN A 363 -0.75 -3.26 -40.78
C ASN A 363 0.05 -4.50 -40.41
N ALA A 364 -0.49 -5.33 -39.51
CA ALA A 364 0.16 -6.56 -39.11
C ALA A 364 0.12 -7.61 -40.24
N SER A 365 1.30 -8.12 -40.63
CA SER A 365 1.50 -8.98 -41.81
C SER A 365 0.75 -10.33 -41.75
N ASN A 366 0.42 -10.78 -40.55
CA ASN A 366 -0.11 -12.11 -40.22
C ASN A 366 -1.64 -12.19 -40.16
N ASN A 367 -2.36 -11.08 -39.93
CA ASN A 367 -3.83 -11.06 -39.88
C ASN A 367 -4.47 -9.84 -40.60
N GLY A 368 -3.67 -8.88 -41.08
CA GLY A 368 -4.16 -7.66 -41.73
C GLY A 368 -4.83 -6.66 -40.78
N THR A 369 -4.67 -6.81 -39.46
CA THR A 369 -5.19 -5.86 -38.48
C THR A 369 -4.45 -4.53 -38.63
N GLU A 370 -5.23 -3.46 -38.83
CA GLU A 370 -4.75 -2.08 -38.81
C GLU A 370 -4.51 -1.68 -37.35
N ILE A 371 -3.30 -1.21 -37.05
CA ILE A 371 -2.87 -0.79 -35.72
C ILE A 371 -2.51 0.70 -35.81
N THR A 372 -3.13 1.50 -34.93
CA THR A 372 -2.81 2.92 -34.79
C THR A 372 -1.75 3.09 -33.71
N LEU A 373 -0.58 3.58 -34.10
CA LEU A 373 0.51 3.89 -33.19
C LEU A 373 0.64 5.40 -33.00
N ASN A 374 0.37 5.89 -31.80
CA ASN A 374 0.61 7.29 -31.47
C ASN A 374 2.12 7.50 -31.30
N GLY A 375 2.76 8.15 -32.28
CA GLY A 375 4.20 8.38 -32.30
C GLY A 375 4.62 9.57 -31.44
N TRP A 376 5.40 9.32 -30.39
CA TRP A 376 5.93 10.32 -29.46
C TRP A 376 7.39 10.65 -29.83
N ASP A 377 7.62 11.89 -30.29
CA ASP A 377 8.95 12.44 -30.52
C ASP A 377 9.38 13.33 -29.34
N PHE A 378 10.33 12.84 -28.55
CA PHE A 378 10.86 13.53 -27.38
C PHE A 378 12.03 14.46 -27.75
N GLY A 379 12.09 15.66 -27.17
CA GLY A 379 13.25 16.53 -27.27
C GLY A 379 14.53 15.82 -26.81
N GLY A 380 15.65 15.96 -27.51
CA GLY A 380 16.89 15.24 -27.13
C GLY A 380 17.70 15.89 -25.99
N GLN A 381 17.21 16.99 -25.40
CA GLN A 381 17.96 17.75 -24.41
C GLN A 381 17.96 17.07 -23.03
N ARG A 382 19.09 17.13 -22.32
CA ARG A 382 19.26 16.47 -21.01
C ARG A 382 18.28 16.96 -19.95
N VAL A 383 17.94 18.24 -19.97
CA VAL A 383 17.03 18.86 -18.98
C VAL A 383 15.61 18.27 -19.05
N TYR A 384 15.21 17.69 -20.18
CA TYR A 384 13.88 17.10 -20.34
C TYR A 384 13.83 15.58 -20.08
N ARG A 385 14.97 14.90 -19.90
CA ARG A 385 14.96 13.44 -19.69
C ARG A 385 14.15 13.00 -18.47
N PRO A 386 14.19 13.70 -17.32
CA PRO A 386 13.35 13.35 -16.18
C PRO A 386 11.86 13.50 -16.47
N THR A 387 11.46 14.51 -17.27
CA THR A 387 10.05 14.72 -17.62
C THR A 387 9.56 13.73 -18.68
N HIS A 388 10.42 13.24 -19.58
CA HIS A 388 10.07 12.24 -20.58
C HIS A 388 9.70 10.87 -19.99
N GLN A 389 10.35 10.49 -18.88
CA GLN A 389 10.08 9.25 -18.16
C GLN A 389 8.63 9.14 -17.65
N LEU A 390 7.95 10.29 -17.45
CA LEU A 390 6.54 10.34 -17.04
C LEU A 390 5.59 9.78 -18.11
N PHE A 391 6.00 9.73 -19.37
CA PHE A 391 5.13 9.39 -20.50
C PHE A 391 5.35 7.98 -21.07
N PHE A 392 6.30 7.23 -20.49
CA PHE A 392 6.55 5.84 -20.83
C PHE A 392 5.33 4.96 -20.46
N SER A 393 5.18 3.85 -21.16
CA SER A 393 4.03 2.96 -21.03
C SER A 393 4.37 1.53 -21.45
N SER A 394 3.72 0.56 -20.80
CA SER A 394 3.83 -0.88 -21.10
C SER A 394 3.22 -1.27 -22.45
N THR A 395 2.27 -0.49 -22.96
CA THR A 395 1.63 -0.69 -24.27
C THR A 395 2.30 0.17 -25.34
N ALA A 396 3.63 0.02 -25.48
CA ALA A 396 4.42 0.82 -26.40
C ALA A 396 5.51 0.02 -27.14
N VAL A 397 5.78 0.42 -28.38
CA VAL A 397 6.98 0.07 -29.13
C VAL A 397 8.00 1.19 -28.96
N TYR A 398 9.20 0.87 -28.48
CA TYR A 398 10.27 1.84 -28.28
C TYR A 398 11.27 1.79 -29.42
N LEU A 399 11.60 2.95 -29.99
CA LEU A 399 12.69 3.13 -30.94
C LEU A 399 13.85 3.85 -30.25
N VAL A 400 14.96 3.15 -30.04
CA VAL A 400 16.20 3.77 -29.55
C VAL A 400 17.02 4.23 -30.75
N VAL A 401 16.98 5.53 -31.01
CA VAL A 401 17.48 6.17 -32.23
C VAL A 401 18.89 6.73 -31.98
N TRP A 402 19.84 6.38 -32.85
CA TRP A 402 21.22 6.84 -32.71
C TRP A 402 21.92 7.08 -34.06
N LYS A 403 23.03 7.84 -34.01
CA LYS A 403 23.85 8.17 -35.18
C LYS A 403 25.11 7.28 -35.27
N PRO A 404 25.30 6.52 -36.37
CA PRO A 404 26.47 5.66 -36.57
C PRO A 404 27.83 6.35 -36.50
N ARG A 405 27.92 7.61 -36.94
CA ARG A 405 29.20 8.35 -36.98
C ARG A 405 29.80 8.57 -35.59
N GLU A 406 28.96 8.91 -34.63
CA GLU A 406 29.32 9.22 -33.23
C GLU A 406 29.58 7.92 -32.45
N GLY A 407 28.92 6.84 -32.84
CA GLY A 407 29.08 5.52 -32.21
C GLY A 407 28.07 5.29 -31.08
N PRO A 408 27.83 4.03 -30.70
CA PRO A 408 26.73 3.67 -29.79
C PRO A 408 26.94 4.19 -28.36
N GLN A 409 28.19 4.33 -27.91
CA GLN A 409 28.53 4.89 -26.59
C GLN A 409 28.24 6.39 -26.52
N GLN A 410 28.55 7.15 -27.57
CA GLN A 410 28.22 8.56 -27.64
C GLN A 410 26.71 8.80 -27.86
N GLY A 411 26.03 7.85 -28.50
CA GLY A 411 24.57 7.83 -28.63
C GLY A 411 23.81 7.37 -27.39
N PHE A 412 24.51 7.00 -26.31
CA PHE A 412 23.93 6.53 -25.05
C PHE A 412 22.92 5.37 -25.21
N VAL A 413 23.12 4.51 -26.21
CA VAL A 413 22.12 3.48 -26.58
C VAL A 413 21.83 2.54 -25.41
N LYS A 414 22.88 2.11 -24.70
CA LYS A 414 22.77 1.20 -23.55
C LYS A 414 22.04 1.87 -22.39
N GLU A 415 22.35 3.14 -22.13
CA GLU A 415 21.75 3.96 -21.08
C GLU A 415 20.27 4.22 -21.37
N TRP A 416 19.90 4.49 -22.62
CA TRP A 416 18.49 4.65 -23.03
C TRP A 416 17.70 3.36 -22.86
N ILE A 417 18.25 2.20 -23.28
CA ILE A 417 17.60 0.90 -23.05
C ILE A 417 17.44 0.62 -21.56
N THR A 418 18.48 0.93 -20.78
CA THR A 418 18.47 0.79 -19.31
C THR A 418 17.38 1.66 -18.69
N LEU A 419 17.28 2.92 -19.10
CA LEU A 419 16.27 3.88 -18.61
C LEU A 419 14.85 3.44 -18.98
N ILE A 420 14.62 2.93 -20.20
CA ILE A 420 13.33 2.35 -20.59
C ILE A 420 13.01 1.13 -19.72
N LYS A 421 13.94 0.20 -19.54
CA LYS A 421 13.71 -1.06 -18.83
C LYS A 421 13.41 -0.85 -17.33
N HIS A 422 14.05 0.13 -16.70
CA HIS A 422 13.74 0.54 -15.31
C HIS A 422 12.41 1.27 -15.15
N ARG A 423 11.70 1.55 -16.24
CA ARG A 423 10.38 2.17 -16.19
C ARG A 423 9.31 1.22 -16.70
N GLU A 424 9.67 0.38 -17.66
CA GLU A 424 8.80 -0.60 -18.32
C GLU A 424 9.59 -1.90 -18.48
N PRO A 425 9.53 -2.81 -17.48
CA PRO A 425 10.30 -4.05 -17.49
C PRO A 425 10.04 -4.93 -18.71
N ASP A 426 8.79 -4.91 -19.20
CA ASP A 426 8.31 -5.66 -20.36
C ASP A 426 8.46 -4.91 -21.70
N ALA A 427 9.18 -3.78 -21.71
CA ALA A 427 9.33 -2.93 -22.89
C ALA A 427 9.84 -3.70 -24.12
N LYS A 428 9.28 -3.35 -25.28
CA LYS A 428 9.65 -3.89 -26.59
C LYS A 428 10.43 -2.85 -27.38
N ILE A 429 11.71 -3.11 -27.61
CA ILE A 429 12.68 -2.13 -28.13
C ILE A 429 13.23 -2.56 -29.50
N LEU A 430 13.23 -1.61 -30.44
CA LEU A 430 13.96 -1.68 -31.71
C LEU A 430 15.07 -0.63 -31.71
N VAL A 431 16.30 -1.05 -32.00
CA VAL A 431 17.46 -0.14 -32.07
C VAL A 431 17.60 0.36 -33.51
N VAL A 432 17.51 1.67 -33.71
CA VAL A 432 17.46 2.29 -35.04
C VAL A 432 18.66 3.21 -35.27
N ALA A 433 19.53 2.80 -36.18
CA ALA A 433 20.63 3.62 -36.69
C ALA A 433 20.13 4.49 -37.84
N THR A 434 20.17 5.82 -37.67
CA THR A 434 19.75 6.79 -38.70
C THR A 434 20.91 7.24 -39.59
N HIS A 435 20.62 8.10 -40.57
CA HIS A 435 21.61 8.67 -41.50
C HIS A 435 22.37 7.61 -42.33
N GLY A 436 21.67 6.52 -42.67
CA GLY A 436 22.22 5.35 -43.33
C GLY A 436 22.09 5.36 -44.85
N GLY A 437 22.97 6.07 -45.57
CA GLY A 437 22.95 6.14 -47.05
C GLY A 437 24.19 5.52 -47.73
N PRO A 438 24.17 5.37 -49.08
CA PRO A 438 25.32 4.90 -49.84
C PRO A 438 26.52 5.84 -49.66
N GLY A 439 27.52 5.39 -48.88
CA GLY A 439 28.73 6.17 -48.55
C GLY A 439 28.83 6.64 -47.09
N GLN A 440 27.85 6.35 -46.23
CA GLN A 440 27.91 6.61 -44.79
C GLN A 440 28.58 5.45 -44.03
N ARG A 441 29.04 5.74 -42.79
CA ARG A 441 29.66 4.73 -41.92
C ARG A 441 28.63 3.67 -41.56
N GLN A 442 28.95 2.39 -41.75
CA GLN A 442 28.07 1.30 -41.32
C GLN A 442 27.90 1.34 -39.78
N PRO A 443 26.70 1.06 -39.26
CA PRO A 443 26.47 0.98 -37.83
C PRO A 443 27.20 -0.22 -37.24
N ASP A 444 28.27 0.05 -36.50
CA ASP A 444 29.03 -0.94 -35.75
C ASP A 444 28.57 -0.88 -34.28
N ILE A 445 27.71 -1.83 -33.90
CA ILE A 445 27.17 -1.98 -32.54
C ILE A 445 27.21 -3.46 -32.15
N ASP A 446 27.68 -3.75 -30.94
CA ASP A 446 27.68 -5.12 -30.42
C ASP A 446 26.24 -5.53 -30.07
N ARG A 447 25.60 -6.21 -31.03
CA ARG A 447 24.22 -6.67 -30.90
C ARG A 447 24.09 -7.75 -29.83
N GLN A 448 25.10 -8.62 -29.70
CA GLN A 448 25.06 -9.74 -28.77
C GLN A 448 25.18 -9.23 -27.33
N GLU A 449 26.04 -8.24 -27.07
CA GLU A 449 26.14 -7.61 -25.74
C GLU A 449 24.78 -7.07 -25.27
N LEU A 450 24.06 -6.35 -26.13
CA LEU A 450 22.75 -5.79 -25.79
C LEU A 450 21.70 -6.88 -25.53
N ILE A 451 21.70 -7.96 -26.32
CA ILE A 451 20.79 -9.09 -26.12
C ILE A 451 21.13 -9.84 -24.82
N ASP A 452 22.40 -10.08 -24.53
CA ASP A 452 22.83 -10.76 -23.31
C ASP A 452 22.49 -9.93 -22.05
N LEU A 453 22.62 -8.61 -22.14
CA LEU A 453 22.30 -7.70 -21.05
C LEU A 453 20.80 -7.56 -20.82
N PHE A 454 20.02 -7.32 -21.88
CA PHE A 454 18.62 -6.91 -21.74
C PHE A 454 17.62 -8.02 -22.06
N GLY A 455 18.04 -9.10 -22.71
CA GLY A 455 17.21 -10.22 -23.14
C GLY A 455 16.69 -10.07 -24.58
N SER A 456 16.50 -11.20 -25.25
CA SER A 456 15.93 -11.28 -26.60
C SER A 456 14.47 -10.85 -26.67
N ASP A 457 13.78 -10.84 -25.52
CA ASP A 457 12.37 -10.46 -25.43
C ASP A 457 12.18 -8.94 -25.24
N THR A 458 13.27 -8.21 -24.94
CA THR A 458 13.31 -6.74 -24.80
C THR A 458 13.89 -6.09 -26.04
N VAL A 459 15.08 -6.51 -26.50
CA VAL A 459 15.73 -5.95 -27.70
C VAL A 459 15.42 -6.84 -28.90
N LEU A 460 14.45 -6.43 -29.71
CA LEU A 460 13.83 -7.29 -30.73
C LEU A 460 14.46 -7.18 -32.11
N GLY A 461 15.17 -6.08 -32.39
CA GLY A 461 15.69 -5.84 -33.74
C GLY A 461 16.65 -4.65 -33.84
N PHE A 462 17.45 -4.68 -34.90
CA PHE A 462 18.42 -3.64 -35.25
C PHE A 462 18.19 -3.20 -36.70
N HIS A 463 17.86 -1.93 -36.88
CA HIS A 463 17.51 -1.37 -38.20
C HIS A 463 18.45 -0.24 -38.57
N HIS A 464 18.77 -0.16 -39.86
CA HIS A 464 19.60 0.89 -40.44
C HIS A 464 18.81 1.62 -41.51
N ILE A 465 18.59 2.92 -41.32
CA ILE A 465 17.65 3.70 -42.13
C ILE A 465 18.24 5.02 -42.61
N ASP A 466 17.72 5.51 -43.74
CA ASP A 466 17.90 6.88 -44.21
C ASP A 466 16.54 7.54 -44.41
N SER A 467 16.22 8.53 -43.56
CA SER A 467 14.96 9.25 -43.61
C SER A 467 14.79 10.15 -44.85
N LYS A 468 15.88 10.51 -45.54
CA LYS A 468 15.86 11.38 -46.71
C LYS A 468 15.66 10.58 -48.00
N GLU A 469 16.38 9.48 -48.15
CA GLU A 469 16.26 8.57 -49.31
C GLU A 469 15.13 7.55 -49.14
N GLY A 470 14.65 7.33 -47.92
CA GLY A 470 13.62 6.35 -47.58
C GLY A 470 14.15 4.91 -47.43
N THR A 471 15.46 4.70 -47.54
CA THR A 471 16.10 3.38 -47.43
C THR A 471 15.86 2.77 -46.04
N GLY A 472 15.44 1.50 -45.99
CA GLY A 472 15.19 0.74 -44.75
C GLY A 472 13.89 1.10 -44.00
N ILE A 473 13.14 2.14 -44.41
CA ILE A 473 11.91 2.57 -43.74
C ILE A 473 10.79 1.54 -43.84
N ALA A 474 10.65 0.86 -44.99
CA ALA A 474 9.62 -0.17 -45.19
C ALA A 474 9.84 -1.39 -44.27
N GLU A 475 11.08 -1.87 -44.19
CA GLU A 475 11.47 -2.97 -43.29
C GLU A 475 11.26 -2.60 -41.82
N LEU A 476 11.59 -1.35 -41.43
CA LEU A 476 11.32 -0.86 -40.09
C LEU A 476 9.82 -0.77 -39.78
N ARG A 477 8.98 -0.33 -40.73
CA ARG A 477 7.52 -0.30 -40.57
C ARG A 477 6.93 -1.69 -40.34
N GLU A 478 7.43 -2.69 -41.07
CA GLU A 478 7.02 -4.09 -40.89
C GLU A 478 7.42 -4.61 -39.50
N ALA A 479 8.67 -4.39 -39.08
CA ALA A 479 9.12 -4.79 -37.75
C ALA A 479 8.32 -4.11 -36.63
N ILE A 480 8.03 -2.81 -36.76
CA ILE A 480 7.16 -2.09 -35.81
C ILE A 480 5.77 -2.72 -35.75
N ALA A 481 5.18 -3.09 -36.89
CA ALA A 481 3.85 -3.72 -36.95
C ALA A 481 3.83 -5.09 -36.25
N GLU A 482 4.84 -5.92 -36.50
CA GLU A 482 4.98 -7.24 -35.88
C GLU A 482 5.13 -7.13 -34.36
N VAL A 483 6.00 -6.23 -33.90
CA VAL A 483 6.18 -5.99 -32.46
C VAL A 483 4.90 -5.45 -31.84
N ALA A 484 4.28 -4.44 -32.46
CA ALA A 484 3.06 -3.83 -31.97
C ALA A 484 1.94 -4.87 -31.78
N ALA A 485 1.78 -5.80 -32.73
CA ALA A 485 0.77 -6.86 -32.66
C ALA A 485 0.94 -7.82 -31.46
N THR A 486 2.14 -7.89 -30.87
CA THR A 486 2.43 -8.72 -29.69
C THR A 486 2.23 -8.01 -28.35
N LEU A 487 1.95 -6.70 -28.36
CA LEU A 487 1.83 -5.92 -27.13
C LEU A 487 0.62 -6.34 -26.28
N PRO A 488 0.76 -6.32 -24.94
CA PRO A 488 -0.36 -6.60 -24.04
C PRO A 488 -1.50 -5.61 -24.27
N GLY A 489 -2.74 -6.09 -24.29
CA GLY A 489 -3.91 -5.24 -24.54
C GLY A 489 -4.19 -4.93 -26.02
N MET A 490 -3.40 -5.43 -26.97
CA MET A 490 -3.78 -5.37 -28.39
C MET A 490 -5.07 -6.15 -28.67
N GLY A 491 -6.00 -5.50 -29.38
CA GLY A 491 -7.31 -6.06 -29.64
C GLY A 491 -8.15 -6.21 -28.35
N ARG A 492 -7.89 -5.41 -27.32
CA ARG A 492 -8.72 -5.40 -26.10
C ARG A 492 -10.13 -4.89 -26.41
N LYS A 493 -11.08 -5.35 -25.62
CA LYS A 493 -12.49 -4.97 -25.74
C LYS A 493 -12.78 -3.77 -24.87
N VAL A 494 -13.15 -2.65 -25.48
CA VAL A 494 -13.51 -1.41 -24.79
C VAL A 494 -14.99 -1.09 -25.01
N PRO A 495 -15.67 -0.45 -24.04
CA PRO A 495 -17.05 0.00 -24.25
C PRO A 495 -17.19 0.91 -25.47
N THR A 496 -18.16 0.63 -26.35
CA THR A 496 -18.34 1.37 -27.60
C THR A 496 -18.54 2.87 -27.37
N LYS A 497 -19.34 3.24 -26.36
CA LYS A 497 -19.61 4.65 -26.01
C LYS A 497 -18.35 5.39 -25.54
N TRP A 498 -17.48 4.71 -24.79
CA TRP A 498 -16.23 5.30 -24.30
C TRP A 498 -15.31 5.63 -25.48
N GLN A 499 -15.18 4.70 -26.42
CA GLN A 499 -14.39 4.93 -27.63
C GLN A 499 -14.96 6.07 -28.48
N GLN A 500 -16.28 6.11 -28.69
CA GLN A 500 -16.94 7.19 -29.45
C GLN A 500 -16.69 8.58 -28.83
N ILE A 501 -16.86 8.71 -27.52
CA ILE A 501 -16.64 9.99 -26.84
C ILE A 501 -15.17 10.40 -26.93
N ARG A 502 -14.24 9.45 -26.80
CA ARG A 502 -12.81 9.72 -26.97
C ARG A 502 -12.49 10.25 -28.38
N GLU A 503 -13.02 9.61 -29.41
CA GLU A 503 -12.86 10.08 -30.80
C GLU A 503 -13.42 11.48 -31.00
N LEU A 504 -14.55 11.82 -30.36
CA LEU A 504 -15.12 13.17 -30.39
C LEU A 504 -14.25 14.21 -29.68
N LEU A 505 -13.68 13.85 -28.53
CA LEU A 505 -12.75 14.72 -27.79
C LEU A 505 -11.48 14.98 -28.62
N GLU A 506 -10.91 13.94 -29.22
CA GLU A 506 -9.74 14.05 -30.11
C GLU A 506 -10.07 14.89 -31.36
N ALA A 507 -11.23 14.66 -31.99
CA ALA A 507 -11.69 15.40 -33.17
C ALA A 507 -11.98 16.88 -32.89
N SER A 508 -12.20 17.27 -31.64
CA SER A 508 -12.38 18.68 -31.26
C SER A 508 -11.12 19.53 -31.55
N GLY A 509 -9.94 18.90 -31.57
CA GLY A 509 -8.65 19.56 -31.78
C GLY A 509 -8.28 20.55 -30.67
N LYS A 510 -9.05 20.64 -29.58
CA LYS A 510 -8.79 21.55 -28.46
C LYS A 510 -7.72 20.95 -27.54
N PRO A 511 -6.75 21.74 -27.05
CA PRO A 511 -5.75 21.24 -26.10
C PRO A 511 -6.33 20.98 -24.71
N TYR A 512 -7.39 21.67 -24.33
CA TYR A 512 -8.10 21.51 -23.07
C TYR A 512 -9.60 21.85 -23.24
N MET A 513 -10.41 21.42 -22.27
CA MET A 513 -11.85 21.67 -22.23
C MET A 513 -12.34 21.79 -20.77
N PRO A 514 -13.31 22.67 -20.45
CA PRO A 514 -13.95 22.67 -19.13
C PRO A 514 -14.54 21.31 -18.79
N TYR A 515 -14.43 20.88 -17.53
CA TYR A 515 -14.97 19.60 -17.06
C TYR A 515 -16.48 19.49 -17.33
N SER A 516 -17.23 20.58 -17.12
CA SER A 516 -18.67 20.64 -17.41
C SER A 516 -19.00 20.32 -18.87
N ASP A 517 -18.15 20.76 -19.80
CA ASP A 517 -18.37 20.59 -21.24
C ASP A 517 -18.06 19.15 -21.65
N VAL A 518 -17.04 18.53 -21.04
CA VAL A 518 -16.73 17.10 -21.23
C VAL A 518 -17.87 16.23 -20.70
N ILE A 519 -18.42 16.55 -19.53
CA ILE A 519 -19.57 15.84 -18.97
C ILE A 519 -20.81 16.04 -19.82
N ALA A 520 -21.10 17.26 -20.27
CA ALA A 520 -22.22 17.53 -21.18
C ALA A 520 -22.09 16.73 -22.49
N LEU A 521 -20.89 16.63 -23.06
CA LEU A 521 -20.61 15.80 -24.23
C LEU A 521 -20.87 14.31 -23.93
N CYS A 522 -20.48 13.82 -22.76
CA CYS A 522 -20.75 12.45 -22.32
C CYS A 522 -22.27 12.18 -22.21
N GLU A 523 -23.00 13.12 -21.61
CA GLU A 523 -24.46 13.03 -21.43
C GLU A 523 -25.21 13.04 -22.75
N GLU A 524 -24.81 13.89 -23.70
CA GLU A 524 -25.36 13.91 -25.07
C GLU A 524 -25.22 12.55 -25.78
N HIS A 525 -24.19 11.78 -25.42
CA HIS A 525 -23.89 10.45 -25.97
C HIS A 525 -24.33 9.30 -25.05
N GLY A 526 -25.18 9.58 -24.06
CA GLY A 526 -25.84 8.57 -23.23
C GLY A 526 -24.96 7.94 -22.15
N LEU A 527 -23.95 8.67 -21.67
CA LEU A 527 -23.27 8.43 -20.40
C LEU A 527 -23.71 9.49 -19.38
N GLU A 528 -24.55 9.12 -18.41
CA GLU A 528 -25.11 10.06 -17.44
C GLU A 528 -24.51 9.86 -16.03
N GLY A 529 -24.41 10.96 -15.28
CA GLY A 529 -23.97 10.98 -13.89
C GLY A 529 -22.64 10.25 -13.67
N PHE A 530 -22.62 9.29 -12.74
CA PHE A 530 -21.40 8.56 -12.38
C PHE A 530 -20.76 7.80 -13.56
N ALA A 531 -21.51 7.45 -14.61
CA ALA A 531 -20.93 6.79 -15.79
C ALA A 531 -20.00 7.73 -16.59
N ALA A 532 -20.38 9.01 -16.71
CA ALA A 532 -19.54 10.05 -17.33
C ALA A 532 -18.32 10.36 -16.48
N GLU A 533 -18.50 10.52 -15.17
CA GLU A 533 -17.39 10.73 -14.23
C GLU A 533 -16.38 9.58 -14.27
N LEU A 534 -16.87 8.34 -14.32
CA LEU A 534 -16.02 7.15 -14.42
C LEU A 534 -15.23 7.14 -15.73
N PHE A 535 -15.86 7.48 -16.85
CA PHE A 535 -15.16 7.59 -18.13
C PHE A 535 -13.99 8.57 -18.06
N VAL A 536 -14.18 9.76 -17.45
CA VAL A 536 -13.09 10.74 -17.29
C VAL A 536 -11.98 10.19 -16.39
N ARG A 537 -12.33 9.57 -15.25
CA ARG A 537 -11.36 9.00 -14.30
C ARG A 537 -10.55 7.86 -14.90
N VAL A 538 -11.19 6.95 -15.63
CA VAL A 538 -10.50 5.86 -16.33
C VAL A 538 -9.64 6.43 -17.45
N SER A 539 -10.15 7.37 -18.24
CA SER A 539 -9.36 8.00 -19.31
C SER A 539 -8.15 8.77 -18.78
N HIS A 540 -8.25 9.37 -17.59
CA HIS A 540 -7.11 9.97 -16.88
C HIS A 540 -6.08 8.94 -16.47
N THR A 541 -6.52 7.85 -15.85
CA THR A 541 -5.64 6.75 -15.39
C THR A 541 -4.90 6.10 -16.57
N LEU A 542 -5.57 5.99 -17.72
CA LEU A 542 -4.99 5.48 -18.97
C LEU A 542 -4.13 6.51 -19.72
N GLY A 543 -4.10 7.76 -19.28
CA GLY A 543 -3.31 8.83 -19.91
C GLY A 543 -3.86 9.32 -21.25
N TYR A 544 -5.13 9.05 -21.56
CA TYR A 544 -5.80 9.61 -22.75
C TYR A 544 -6.13 11.09 -22.60
N LEU A 545 -6.35 11.52 -21.35
CA LEU A 545 -6.53 12.90 -20.94
C LEU A 545 -5.92 13.09 -19.56
N ILE A 546 -5.81 14.32 -19.08
CA ILE A 546 -5.38 14.61 -17.70
C ILE A 546 -6.48 15.38 -17.00
N HIS A 547 -6.93 14.85 -15.85
CA HIS A 547 -7.94 15.48 -15.00
C HIS A 547 -7.68 15.17 -13.54
N TYR A 548 -7.60 16.20 -12.70
CA TYR A 548 -7.37 16.06 -11.26
C TYR A 548 -8.65 16.37 -10.50
N HIS A 549 -9.51 15.36 -10.36
CA HIS A 549 -10.86 15.50 -9.80
C HIS A 549 -10.91 16.11 -8.38
N TYR A 550 -9.89 15.90 -7.56
CA TYR A 550 -9.84 16.36 -6.18
C TYR A 550 -9.02 17.65 -5.97
N ASP A 551 -8.43 18.20 -7.04
CA ASP A 551 -7.60 19.39 -6.93
C ASP A 551 -8.44 20.65 -7.16
N GLU A 552 -8.41 21.60 -6.24
CA GLU A 552 -9.29 22.77 -6.30
C GLU A 552 -9.13 23.63 -7.57
N ILE A 553 -7.91 23.73 -8.08
CA ILE A 553 -7.57 24.55 -9.25
C ILE A 553 -7.79 23.75 -10.53
N LEU A 554 -7.47 22.45 -10.52
CA LEU A 554 -7.46 21.62 -11.72
C LEU A 554 -8.77 20.84 -11.95
N LYS A 555 -9.67 20.73 -10.95
CA LYS A 555 -10.91 19.94 -11.05
C LYS A 555 -11.85 20.38 -12.17
N ASP A 556 -11.82 21.66 -12.54
CA ASP A 556 -12.73 22.22 -13.53
C ASP A 556 -12.15 22.20 -14.96
N THR A 557 -10.91 21.72 -15.14
CA THR A 557 -10.24 21.68 -16.45
C THR A 557 -9.77 20.28 -16.80
N VAL A 558 -10.13 19.82 -18.00
CA VAL A 558 -9.67 18.55 -18.58
C VAL A 558 -8.67 18.87 -19.69
N ILE A 559 -7.45 18.35 -19.56
CA ILE A 559 -6.39 18.52 -20.57
C ILE A 559 -6.49 17.35 -21.55
N LEU A 560 -6.68 17.65 -22.83
CA LEU A 560 -6.88 16.67 -23.89
C LEU A 560 -5.58 16.38 -24.65
N GLN A 561 -4.62 17.30 -24.63
CA GLN A 561 -3.34 17.20 -25.35
C GLN A 561 -2.16 17.31 -24.39
N PRO A 562 -1.51 16.19 -24.01
CA PRO A 562 -0.37 16.20 -23.08
C PRO A 562 0.90 16.88 -23.63
N ASP A 563 1.09 16.88 -24.94
CA ASP A 563 2.20 17.56 -25.62
C ASP A 563 2.15 19.08 -25.46
N TRP A 564 0.93 19.65 -25.47
CA TRP A 564 0.69 21.06 -25.17
C TRP A 564 1.23 21.48 -23.79
N LEU A 565 1.05 20.61 -22.79
CA LEU A 565 1.54 20.81 -21.43
C LEU A 565 3.06 20.62 -21.32
N ALA A 566 3.60 19.57 -21.94
CA ALA A 566 5.04 19.32 -21.96
C ALA A 566 5.81 20.51 -22.55
N LYS A 567 5.24 21.15 -23.58
CA LYS A 567 5.79 22.37 -24.18
C LYS A 567 5.78 23.56 -23.23
N ALA A 568 4.69 23.81 -22.51
CA ALA A 568 4.61 24.87 -21.51
C ALA A 568 5.65 24.71 -20.39
N ILE A 569 5.90 23.48 -19.94
CA ILE A 569 6.94 23.15 -18.94
C ILE A 569 8.34 23.40 -19.52
N SER A 570 8.58 23.04 -20.79
CA SER A 570 9.89 23.24 -21.43
C SER A 570 10.33 24.72 -21.43
N PHE A 571 9.39 25.65 -21.58
CA PHE A 571 9.68 27.08 -21.54
C PHE A 571 10.23 27.54 -20.18
N VAL A 572 9.79 26.89 -19.10
CA VAL A 572 10.28 27.18 -17.74
C VAL A 572 11.65 26.54 -17.52
N LEU A 573 11.85 25.28 -17.94
CA LEU A 573 13.10 24.56 -17.75
C LEU A 573 14.28 25.18 -18.54
N ASP A 574 14.00 25.90 -19.61
CA ASP A 574 15.01 26.59 -20.41
C ASP A 574 15.35 28.01 -19.92
N ASP A 575 14.60 28.55 -18.94
CA ASP A 575 14.77 29.92 -18.47
C ASP A 575 16.11 30.13 -17.71
N GLU A 576 17.00 30.91 -18.29
CA GLU A 576 18.30 31.25 -17.69
C GLU A 576 18.15 32.11 -16.43
N LEU A 577 17.18 33.03 -16.39
CA LEU A 577 16.98 33.92 -15.25
C LEU A 577 16.63 33.12 -13.98
N THR A 578 15.72 32.16 -14.09
CA THR A 578 15.34 31.27 -12.99
C THR A 578 16.53 30.43 -12.53
N ARG A 579 17.35 29.93 -13.46
CA ARG A 579 18.58 29.17 -13.15
C ARG A 579 19.61 30.02 -12.39
N ASP A 580 19.84 31.25 -12.83
CA ASP A 580 20.74 32.20 -12.17
C ASP A 580 20.25 32.63 -10.78
N ARG A 581 18.94 32.48 -10.52
CA ARG A 581 18.31 32.70 -9.21
C ARG A 581 18.18 31.42 -8.38
N ASN A 582 19.03 30.43 -8.64
CA ASN A 582 19.05 29.14 -7.93
C ASN A 582 17.71 28.40 -7.97
N GLY A 583 16.95 28.54 -9.06
CA GLY A 583 15.64 27.92 -9.24
C GLY A 583 14.46 28.75 -8.72
N LEU A 584 14.68 29.92 -8.10
CA LEU A 584 13.60 30.79 -7.65
C LEU A 584 12.98 31.61 -8.77
N VAL A 585 11.65 31.66 -8.77
CA VAL A 585 10.89 32.42 -9.77
C VAL A 585 9.58 32.96 -9.19
N GLU A 586 9.25 34.20 -9.52
CA GLU A 586 7.93 34.77 -9.25
C GLU A 586 6.92 34.28 -10.29
N PHE A 587 5.68 34.01 -9.87
CA PHE A 587 4.63 33.61 -10.82
C PHE A 587 4.40 34.64 -11.94
N GLU A 588 4.66 35.93 -11.69
CA GLU A 588 4.60 36.96 -12.73
C GLU A 588 5.60 36.69 -13.87
N HIS A 589 6.82 36.23 -13.56
CA HIS A 589 7.82 35.88 -14.57
C HIS A 589 7.42 34.62 -15.34
N LEU A 590 6.91 33.60 -14.65
CA LEU A 590 6.35 32.40 -15.30
C LEU A 590 5.21 32.76 -16.26
N SER A 591 4.31 33.64 -15.82
CA SER A 591 3.22 34.18 -16.62
C SER A 591 3.72 34.89 -17.89
N GLN A 592 4.81 35.67 -17.78
CA GLN A 592 5.46 36.30 -18.94
C GLN A 592 6.06 35.28 -19.90
N LEU A 593 6.75 34.25 -19.39
CA LEU A 593 7.32 33.17 -20.22
C LEU A 593 6.24 32.42 -21.00
N TRP A 594 5.10 32.14 -20.38
CA TRP A 594 3.98 31.47 -21.05
C TRP A 594 3.27 32.38 -22.05
N SER A 595 3.07 33.67 -21.74
CA SER A 595 2.48 34.63 -22.68
C SER A 595 3.38 34.98 -23.87
N HIS A 596 4.70 35.00 -23.65
CA HIS A 596 5.69 35.40 -24.65
C HIS A 596 6.89 34.44 -24.64
N PRO A 597 6.73 33.23 -25.20
CA PRO A 597 7.81 32.24 -25.22
C PRO A 597 9.05 32.78 -25.94
N PRO A 598 10.27 32.49 -25.45
CA PRO A 598 11.51 32.99 -26.05
C PRO A 598 11.85 32.34 -27.40
N PHE A 599 11.07 31.33 -27.83
CA PHE A 599 11.32 30.54 -29.04
C PHE A 599 10.61 31.10 -30.28
N LYS A 600 11.34 31.19 -31.39
CA LYS A 600 10.86 31.79 -32.64
C LYS A 600 9.75 30.94 -33.27
N GLY A 601 8.58 31.54 -33.46
CA GLY A 601 7.42 30.90 -34.09
C GLY A 601 6.40 30.31 -33.11
N GLU A 602 6.67 30.41 -31.81
CA GLU A 602 5.74 29.95 -30.78
C GLU A 602 4.71 31.02 -30.41
N THR A 603 3.46 30.59 -30.31
CA THR A 603 2.38 31.42 -29.77
C THR A 603 2.28 31.19 -28.27
N GLY A 604 2.25 32.27 -27.49
CA GLY A 604 2.04 32.16 -26.05
C GLY A 604 0.64 31.70 -25.66
N TYR A 605 0.51 31.34 -24.39
CA TYR A 605 -0.71 30.81 -23.81
C TYR A 605 -1.58 31.93 -23.20
N PRO A 606 -2.91 31.76 -23.16
CA PRO A 606 -3.81 32.64 -22.41
C PRO A 606 -3.49 32.68 -20.92
N ILE A 607 -3.58 33.88 -20.32
CA ILE A 607 -3.29 34.14 -18.90
C ILE A 607 -4.15 33.27 -17.95
N GLU A 608 -5.39 32.98 -18.35
CA GLU A 608 -6.33 32.12 -17.62
C GLU A 608 -5.73 30.73 -17.29
N LEU A 609 -4.77 30.26 -18.09
CA LEU A 609 -4.18 28.92 -18.00
C LEU A 609 -2.89 28.88 -17.17
N HIS A 610 -2.31 30.03 -16.83
CA HIS A 610 -1.05 30.08 -16.11
C HIS A 610 -1.13 29.45 -14.70
N PRO A 611 -2.20 29.66 -13.90
CA PRO A 611 -2.33 28.99 -12.61
C PRO A 611 -2.44 27.47 -12.77
N ILE A 612 -3.08 27.01 -13.84
CA ILE A 612 -3.23 25.59 -14.18
C ILE A 612 -1.86 24.98 -14.48
N PHE A 613 -1.02 25.64 -15.28
CA PHE A 613 0.34 25.17 -15.56
C PHE A 613 1.19 25.06 -14.31
N LEU A 614 1.16 26.08 -13.46
CA LEU A 614 1.90 26.06 -12.20
C LEU A 614 1.45 24.89 -11.32
N ARG A 615 0.14 24.73 -11.11
CA ARG A 615 -0.39 23.64 -10.28
C ARG A 615 -0.08 22.26 -10.86
N LEU A 616 -0.04 22.12 -12.18
CA LEU A 616 0.41 20.88 -12.84
C LEU A 616 1.89 20.61 -12.59
N MET A 617 2.75 21.61 -12.67
CA MET A 617 4.18 21.47 -12.33
C MET A 617 4.38 21.03 -10.88
N GLU A 618 3.57 21.55 -9.94
CA GLU A 618 3.57 21.09 -8.54
C GLU A 618 3.09 19.63 -8.41
N ARG A 619 2.08 19.23 -9.18
CA ARG A 619 1.59 17.85 -9.23
C ARG A 619 2.61 16.87 -9.82
N PHE A 620 3.44 17.32 -10.76
CA PHE A 620 4.55 16.52 -11.33
C PHE A 620 5.84 16.57 -10.51
N ASP A 621 5.81 17.10 -9.29
CA ASP A 621 7.00 17.24 -8.42
C ASP A 621 8.15 18.02 -9.09
N LEU A 622 7.81 19.01 -9.92
CA LEU A 622 8.78 19.90 -10.59
C LEU A 622 8.99 21.21 -9.82
N SER A 623 7.97 21.65 -9.09
CA SER A 623 7.98 22.90 -8.34
C SER A 623 7.22 22.83 -7.02
N TYR A 624 7.49 23.78 -6.14
CA TYR A 624 6.65 24.07 -4.97
C TYR A 624 6.70 25.55 -4.62
N ARG A 625 5.66 26.03 -3.93
CA ARG A 625 5.56 27.41 -3.44
C ARG A 625 6.49 27.66 -2.26
N VAL A 626 7.20 28.80 -2.27
CA VAL A 626 8.10 29.22 -1.20
C VAL A 626 7.48 30.39 -0.44
N VAL A 627 7.48 30.33 0.90
CA VAL A 627 7.03 31.43 1.75
C VAL A 627 8.23 32.25 2.21
N LEU A 628 8.37 33.48 1.69
CA LEU A 628 9.50 34.36 2.03
C LEU A 628 9.27 35.20 3.30
N ASP A 629 8.01 35.47 3.67
CA ASP A 629 7.65 36.17 4.90
C ASP A 629 6.58 35.38 5.69
N PRO A 630 6.95 34.73 6.81
CA PRO A 630 6.02 34.00 7.66
C PRO A 630 4.92 34.87 8.29
N ALA A 631 5.12 36.19 8.38
CA ALA A 631 4.12 37.11 8.94
C ALA A 631 3.02 37.48 7.93
N VAL A 632 3.26 37.27 6.64
CA VAL A 632 2.27 37.47 5.57
C VAL A 632 2.37 36.33 4.54
N PRO A 633 2.04 35.07 4.93
CA PRO A 633 2.22 33.91 4.05
C PRO A 633 1.47 34.02 2.72
N GLU A 634 0.28 34.64 2.76
CA GLU A 634 -0.60 34.84 1.61
C GLU A 634 -0.01 35.78 0.55
N ALA A 635 0.98 36.62 0.89
CA ALA A 635 1.57 37.58 -0.04
C ALA A 635 2.70 37.01 -0.91
N SER A 636 3.25 35.82 -0.58
CA SER A 636 4.37 35.25 -1.33
C SER A 636 3.90 34.58 -2.63
N ASN A 637 4.39 35.05 -3.78
CA ASN A 637 4.08 34.51 -5.11
C ASN A 637 5.31 33.82 -5.76
N THR A 638 6.30 33.51 -4.92
CA THR A 638 7.58 32.90 -5.31
C THR A 638 7.49 31.37 -5.27
N HIS A 639 8.10 30.73 -6.25
CA HIS A 639 8.14 29.29 -6.42
C HIS A 639 9.58 28.82 -6.64
N LEU A 640 9.88 27.59 -6.24
CA LEU A 640 11.12 26.91 -6.59
C LEU A 640 10.87 25.96 -7.77
N ILE A 641 11.70 26.03 -8.81
CA ILE A 641 11.80 25.02 -9.86
C ILE A 641 12.97 24.08 -9.54
N ALA A 642 12.66 22.87 -9.05
CA ALA A 642 13.66 21.99 -8.45
C ALA A 642 14.75 21.53 -9.44
N GLN A 643 14.45 21.44 -10.74
CA GLN A 643 15.45 21.08 -11.77
C GLN A 643 16.46 22.19 -12.07
N LEU A 644 16.17 23.43 -11.68
CA LEU A 644 17.00 24.61 -11.93
C LEU A 644 17.81 25.07 -10.71
N VAL A 645 17.87 24.23 -9.67
CA VAL A 645 18.78 24.44 -8.54
C VAL A 645 20.25 24.31 -8.98
N PRO A 646 21.20 24.87 -8.21
CA PRO A 646 22.62 24.81 -8.53
C PRO A 646 23.13 23.38 -8.76
N ASP A 647 24.06 23.20 -9.69
CA ASP A 647 24.71 21.91 -9.98
C ASP A 647 25.82 21.55 -8.97
N GLN A 648 26.45 22.57 -8.39
CA GLN A 648 27.55 22.43 -7.46
C GLN A 648 27.09 22.34 -6.00
N ARG A 649 27.74 21.45 -5.24
CA ARG A 649 27.59 21.35 -3.79
C ARG A 649 28.14 22.62 -3.12
N PRO A 650 27.41 23.24 -2.18
CA PRO A 650 27.92 24.38 -1.41
C PRO A 650 29.22 24.06 -0.66
N GLU A 651 30.16 25.00 -0.65
CA GLU A 651 31.46 24.83 0.04
C GLU A 651 31.31 24.70 1.55
N GLN A 652 30.42 25.49 2.16
CA GLN A 652 30.13 25.47 3.59
C GLN A 652 28.65 25.14 3.81
N LEU A 653 28.40 24.16 4.68
CA LEU A 653 27.06 23.77 5.08
C LEU A 653 26.72 24.46 6.41
N PRO A 654 25.62 25.23 6.50
CA PRO A 654 25.23 25.95 7.72
C PRO A 654 25.05 25.01 8.90
N ASN A 655 25.69 25.33 10.05
CA ASN A 655 25.63 24.55 11.29
C ASN A 655 25.93 23.05 11.11
N TRP A 656 26.80 22.70 10.14
CA TRP A 656 27.15 21.32 9.83
C TRP A 656 28.67 21.10 9.90
N GLY A 657 29.19 21.09 11.12
CA GLY A 657 30.62 20.86 11.42
C GLY A 657 31.08 19.41 11.24
N ALA A 658 32.34 19.14 11.57
CA ALA A 658 32.92 17.79 11.51
C ALA A 658 32.21 16.81 12.48
N GLU A 659 31.85 17.29 13.67
CA GLU A 659 31.14 16.52 14.70
C GLU A 659 29.74 17.08 14.95
N PRO A 660 28.80 16.26 15.48
CA PRO A 660 27.49 16.72 15.91
C PRO A 660 27.57 17.73 17.06
N GLU A 661 26.54 18.57 17.20
CA GLU A 661 26.43 19.48 18.34
C GLU A 661 26.35 18.71 19.67
N ALA A 662 26.75 19.35 20.76
CA ALA A 662 26.78 18.73 22.08
C ALA A 662 25.37 18.27 22.51
N GLY A 663 25.20 16.95 22.71
CA GLY A 663 23.93 16.32 23.07
C GLY A 663 23.22 15.61 21.92
N ASP A 664 23.66 15.86 20.67
CA ASP A 664 23.15 15.17 19.50
C ASP A 664 23.90 13.86 19.23
N ARG A 665 23.19 12.93 18.59
CA ARG A 665 23.72 11.70 18.01
C ARG A 665 23.68 11.83 16.50
N GLN A 666 24.69 11.27 15.85
CA GLN A 666 24.71 11.11 14.41
C GLN A 666 24.36 9.67 14.06
N GLN A 667 23.45 9.50 13.11
CA GLN A 667 23.21 8.23 12.45
C GLN A 667 23.31 8.39 10.94
N VAL A 668 23.72 7.32 10.27
CA VAL A 668 23.96 7.31 8.83
C VAL A 668 23.39 6.03 8.25
N GLN A 669 22.57 6.18 7.21
CA GLN A 669 22.15 5.09 6.34
C GLN A 669 22.52 5.40 4.89
N ILE A 670 22.69 4.35 4.10
CA ILE A 670 22.89 4.45 2.66
C ILE A 670 21.78 3.66 2.00
N CYS A 671 20.98 4.34 1.19
CA CYS A 671 20.01 3.75 0.28
C CYS A 671 20.76 3.33 -0.98
N ARG A 672 21.10 2.05 -1.07
CA ARG A 672 21.79 1.49 -2.22
C ARG A 672 20.77 1.13 -3.30
N ILE A 673 20.90 1.78 -4.46
CA ILE A 673 19.97 1.61 -5.56
C ILE A 673 20.50 0.51 -6.47
N VAL A 674 19.72 -0.55 -6.62
CA VAL A 674 20.09 -1.70 -7.45
C VAL A 674 18.99 -2.08 -8.44
N ASP A 675 19.39 -2.70 -9.55
CA ASP A 675 18.47 -3.38 -10.46
C ASP A 675 18.03 -4.75 -9.91
N ASP A 676 17.16 -5.44 -10.63
CA ASP A 676 16.69 -6.81 -10.31
C ASP A 676 17.82 -7.86 -10.22
N ARG A 677 19.01 -7.57 -10.77
CA ARG A 677 20.19 -8.43 -10.69
C ARG A 677 21.08 -8.10 -9.49
N GLY A 678 20.71 -7.09 -8.69
CA GLY A 678 21.49 -6.59 -7.57
C GLY A 678 22.68 -5.72 -7.96
N GLN A 679 22.75 -5.25 -9.21
CA GLN A 679 23.81 -4.35 -9.68
C GLN A 679 23.44 -2.89 -9.42
N SER A 680 24.43 -2.03 -9.16
CA SER A 680 24.18 -0.60 -8.91
C SER A 680 23.52 0.06 -10.13
N ALA A 681 22.41 0.76 -9.89
CA ALA A 681 21.61 1.41 -10.92
C ALA A 681 21.36 2.88 -10.57
N ASN A 682 21.17 3.72 -11.58
CA ASN A 682 20.99 5.17 -11.41
C ASN A 682 19.51 5.56 -11.47
N ALA A 683 19.01 6.19 -10.40
CA ALA A 683 17.69 6.83 -10.37
C ALA A 683 17.79 8.30 -10.85
N GLU A 684 17.77 8.49 -12.17
CA GLU A 684 17.96 9.81 -12.78
C GLU A 684 16.81 10.77 -12.40
N GLY A 685 17.16 11.93 -11.82
CA GLY A 685 16.20 12.95 -11.40
C GLY A 685 15.64 12.77 -9.98
N LEU A 686 16.16 11.81 -9.22
CA LEU A 686 15.74 11.54 -7.84
C LEU A 686 15.79 12.78 -6.93
N PHE A 687 16.88 13.56 -6.97
CA PHE A 687 17.02 14.69 -6.04
C PHE A 687 16.08 15.85 -6.33
N TYR A 688 15.68 16.09 -7.58
CA TYR A 688 14.68 17.13 -7.87
C TYR A 688 13.34 16.78 -7.21
N GLN A 689 12.93 15.51 -7.31
CA GLN A 689 11.72 15.02 -6.66
C GLN A 689 11.84 15.02 -5.12
N LEU A 690 13.01 14.64 -4.57
CA LEU A 690 13.25 14.71 -3.12
C LEU A 690 13.20 16.15 -2.60
N ILE A 691 13.76 17.12 -3.35
CA ILE A 691 13.69 18.55 -3.00
C ILE A 691 12.23 19.01 -2.91
N VAL A 692 11.39 18.65 -3.88
CA VAL A 692 9.97 19.01 -3.85
C VAL A 692 9.22 18.26 -2.75
N ARG A 693 9.41 16.95 -2.61
CA ARG A 693 8.66 16.12 -1.65
C ARG A 693 9.04 16.38 -0.20
N LEU A 694 10.28 16.76 0.05
CA LEU A 694 10.81 17.04 1.39
C LEU A 694 10.85 18.55 1.70
N HIS A 695 10.22 19.39 0.87
CA HIS A 695 10.28 20.85 1.00
C HIS A 695 9.81 21.36 2.36
N LYS A 696 8.84 20.69 2.98
CA LYS A 696 8.38 20.99 4.34
C LYS A 696 9.49 20.86 5.39
N TYR A 697 10.53 20.08 5.14
CA TYR A 697 11.70 19.99 6.00
C TYR A 697 12.90 20.76 5.45
N SER A 698 12.78 21.50 4.35
CA SER A 698 13.92 22.23 3.79
C SER A 698 14.51 23.18 4.83
N LEU A 699 15.83 23.09 5.01
CA LEU A 699 16.56 24.10 5.77
C LEU A 699 16.29 25.47 5.12
N GLY A 700 16.05 26.51 5.92
CA GLY A 700 15.81 27.86 5.40
C GLY A 700 14.43 28.05 4.76
N ARG A 701 13.46 27.14 4.96
CA ARG A 701 12.11 27.24 4.36
C ARG A 701 11.36 28.56 4.66
N ASN A 702 11.68 29.22 5.77
CA ASN A 702 11.10 30.51 6.16
C ASN A 702 11.84 31.73 5.56
N ASN A 703 13.04 31.52 5.02
CA ASN A 703 13.89 32.56 4.43
C ASN A 703 14.83 31.88 3.43
N TYR A 704 14.42 31.81 2.17
CA TYR A 704 15.09 31.00 1.16
C TYR A 704 16.59 31.24 0.96
N PRO A 705 17.16 32.47 1.10
CA PRO A 705 18.61 32.66 1.12
C PRO A 705 19.38 31.73 2.08
N ASP A 706 18.72 31.21 3.11
CA ASP A 706 19.28 30.25 4.08
C ASP A 706 19.05 28.77 3.66
N SER A 707 18.40 28.54 2.53
CA SER A 707 18.10 27.21 2.01
C SER A 707 19.25 26.59 1.25
N VAL A 708 19.38 25.27 1.36
CA VAL A 708 20.57 24.54 0.91
C VAL A 708 20.17 23.30 0.15
N HIS A 709 20.19 23.41 -1.18
CA HIS A 709 19.90 22.33 -2.13
C HIS A 709 20.76 22.51 -3.40
N TRP A 710 21.03 21.40 -4.07
CA TRP A 710 21.72 21.35 -5.36
C TRP A 710 21.31 20.06 -6.10
N GLN A 711 21.68 19.90 -7.36
CA GLN A 711 21.22 18.79 -8.20
C GLN A 711 21.55 17.39 -7.65
N ARG A 712 22.43 17.28 -6.65
CA ARG A 712 22.88 16.01 -6.06
C ARG A 712 22.76 15.96 -4.53
N GLY A 713 22.07 16.91 -3.91
CA GLY A 713 21.95 16.96 -2.46
C GLY A 713 21.00 18.02 -1.91
N LEU A 714 20.59 17.84 -0.65
CA LEU A 714 19.79 18.81 0.10
C LEU A 714 20.03 18.69 1.60
N MET A 715 19.88 19.81 2.31
CA MET A 715 19.83 19.84 3.76
C MET A 715 18.41 20.08 4.26
N LEU A 716 18.06 19.33 5.31
CA LEU A 716 16.77 19.40 5.95
C LEU A 716 16.92 19.75 7.43
N ASP A 717 15.90 20.40 7.96
CA ASP A 717 15.69 20.68 9.37
C ASP A 717 14.28 20.26 9.74
N ASN A 718 14.15 19.39 10.73
CA ASN A 718 12.86 19.10 11.32
C ASN A 718 12.59 20.07 12.48
N ASP A 719 11.32 20.29 12.78
CA ASP A 719 10.87 21.22 13.84
C ASP A 719 11.28 20.80 15.28
N TYR A 720 12.08 19.72 15.40
CA TYR A 720 12.62 19.15 16.62
C TYR A 720 14.16 19.28 16.69
N ASN A 721 14.76 20.29 16.04
CA ASN A 721 16.21 20.50 15.93
C ASN A 721 16.99 19.32 15.34
N GLY A 722 16.34 18.45 14.58
CA GLY A 722 16.99 17.36 13.87
C GLY A 722 17.42 17.82 12.48
N ARG A 723 18.72 17.84 12.23
CA ARG A 723 19.29 18.19 10.93
C ARG A 723 19.58 16.94 10.11
N ALA A 724 19.21 16.96 8.83
CA ALA A 724 19.55 15.90 7.91
C ALA A 724 20.29 16.42 6.69
N LEU A 725 21.21 15.62 6.19
CA LEU A 725 21.94 15.85 4.95
C LEU A 725 21.76 14.62 4.06
N LEU A 726 21.17 14.83 2.90
CA LEU A 726 20.98 13.80 1.87
C LEU A 726 21.87 14.15 0.69
N GLU A 727 22.69 13.19 0.26
CA GLU A 727 23.65 13.39 -0.84
C GLU A 727 23.82 12.12 -1.67
N HIS A 728 24.04 12.28 -2.97
CA HIS A 728 24.45 11.15 -3.80
C HIS A 728 25.88 10.69 -3.50
N ILE A 729 26.08 9.37 -3.44
CA ILE A 729 27.39 8.72 -3.42
C ILE A 729 27.43 7.68 -4.55
N GLY A 730 28.10 8.02 -5.66
CA GLY A 730 27.94 7.26 -6.90
C GLY A 730 26.49 7.35 -7.37
N ASN A 731 25.82 6.20 -7.44
CA ASN A 731 24.39 6.08 -7.73
C ASN A 731 23.51 5.99 -6.47
N ASP A 732 24.11 5.74 -5.30
CA ASP A 732 23.39 5.54 -4.03
C ASP A 732 23.06 6.89 -3.37
N VAL A 733 22.18 6.87 -2.37
CA VAL A 733 21.86 8.05 -1.54
C VAL A 733 22.35 7.83 -0.12
N LYS A 734 23.20 8.72 0.38
CA LYS A 734 23.60 8.76 1.80
C LYS A 734 22.71 9.72 2.55
N ILE A 735 22.13 9.24 3.64
CA ILE A 735 21.28 10.01 4.55
C ILE A 735 22.02 10.09 5.89
N THR A 736 22.37 11.31 6.31
CA THR A 736 22.99 11.57 7.60
C THR A 736 22.05 12.42 8.44
N VAL A 737 21.67 11.95 9.64
CA VAL A 737 20.83 12.70 10.56
C VAL A 737 21.60 12.97 11.84
N ARG A 738 21.56 14.24 12.29
CA ARG A 738 22.11 14.73 13.56
C ARG A 738 20.99 15.31 14.39
N ALA A 739 20.70 14.68 15.51
CA ALA A 739 19.66 15.11 16.45
C ALA A 739 19.88 14.46 17.82
N ALA A 740 19.23 14.94 18.88
CA ALA A 740 19.18 14.21 20.16
C ALA A 740 18.65 12.76 19.98
N TYR A 741 17.70 12.59 19.07
CA TYR A 741 17.11 11.31 18.67
C TYR A 741 16.91 11.23 17.14
N PRO A 742 17.94 10.83 16.39
CA PRO A 742 17.93 10.83 14.92
C PRO A 742 17.04 9.73 14.32
N GLU A 743 16.70 8.70 15.08
CA GLU A 743 16.18 7.43 14.55
C GLU A 743 14.92 7.59 13.72
N ARG A 744 13.97 8.37 14.23
CA ARG A 744 12.65 8.54 13.59
C ARG A 744 12.74 9.38 12.32
N PHE A 745 13.53 10.45 12.33
CA PHE A 745 13.69 11.30 11.14
C PHE A 745 14.50 10.56 10.06
N LEU A 746 15.52 9.81 10.47
CA LEU A 746 16.26 8.93 9.57
C LEU A 746 15.36 7.86 8.96
N SER A 747 14.56 7.15 9.76
CA SER A 747 13.60 6.15 9.27
C SER A 747 12.63 6.74 8.24
N TYR A 748 12.05 7.91 8.54
CA TYR A 748 11.16 8.61 7.61
C TYR A 748 11.84 8.94 6.27
N LEU A 749 13.03 9.54 6.32
CA LEU A 749 13.78 9.93 5.12
C LEU A 749 14.20 8.71 4.29
N THR A 750 14.64 7.64 4.95
CA THR A 750 15.01 6.38 4.31
C THR A 750 13.80 5.72 3.65
N GLU A 751 12.64 5.71 4.31
CA GLU A 751 11.39 5.21 3.72
C GLU A 751 10.92 6.07 2.55
N GLU A 752 11.04 7.41 2.60
CA GLU A 752 10.72 8.27 1.47
C GLU A 752 11.62 8.02 0.26
N VAL A 753 12.94 7.90 0.47
CA VAL A 753 13.88 7.57 -0.62
C VAL A 753 13.58 6.18 -1.18
N LYS A 754 13.40 5.18 -0.32
CA LYS A 754 13.08 3.81 -0.72
C LYS A 754 11.78 3.75 -1.53
N TRP A 755 10.69 4.30 -0.98
CA TRP A 755 9.39 4.33 -1.63
C TRP A 755 9.47 5.05 -2.97
N LEU A 756 10.14 6.20 -3.04
CA LEU A 756 10.26 6.95 -4.29
C LEU A 756 11.03 6.16 -5.35
N VAL A 757 12.14 5.51 -4.97
CA VAL A 757 12.92 4.66 -5.88
C VAL A 757 12.07 3.51 -6.40
N GLU A 758 11.43 2.76 -5.50
CA GLU A 758 10.72 1.52 -5.83
C GLU A 758 9.35 1.77 -6.51
N SER A 759 8.71 2.92 -6.26
CA SER A 759 7.42 3.27 -6.86
C SER A 759 7.54 4.03 -8.19
N PHE A 760 8.60 4.81 -8.37
CA PHE A 760 8.78 5.62 -9.57
C PHE A 760 9.62 4.91 -10.63
N TRP A 761 10.64 4.11 -10.25
CA TRP A 761 11.44 3.32 -11.18
C TRP A 761 11.16 1.83 -10.98
N GLU A 762 10.19 1.30 -11.72
CA GLU A 762 9.80 -0.10 -11.67
C GLU A 762 10.97 -1.04 -12.04
N GLY A 763 11.26 -2.01 -11.17
CA GLY A 763 12.44 -2.89 -11.31
C GLY A 763 13.73 -2.35 -10.68
N LEU A 764 13.70 -1.14 -10.09
CA LEU A 764 14.72 -0.71 -9.14
C LEU A 764 14.31 -1.07 -7.72
N ASN A 765 15.28 -1.56 -6.95
CA ASN A 765 15.15 -1.85 -5.54
C ASN A 765 16.09 -0.95 -4.74
N CYS A 766 15.66 -0.55 -3.54
CA CYS A 766 16.47 0.26 -2.65
C CYS A 766 16.85 -0.56 -1.40
N ASN A 767 18.08 -1.07 -1.42
CA ASN A 767 18.68 -1.82 -0.32
C ASN A 767 19.20 -0.87 0.76
N ILE A 768 18.68 -0.99 1.97
CA ILE A 768 19.11 -0.17 3.11
C ILE A 768 20.43 -0.75 3.66
N MET A 769 21.47 0.08 3.65
CA MET A 769 22.80 -0.28 4.13
C MET A 769 23.17 0.56 5.36
N VAL A 770 23.95 -0.01 6.26
CA VAL A 770 24.59 0.69 7.38
C VAL A 770 26.11 0.65 7.29
N PRO A 771 26.80 1.75 7.60
CA PRO A 771 28.25 1.77 7.74
C PRO A 771 28.75 1.07 9.01
N CYS A 772 29.99 0.59 9.00
CA CYS A 772 30.69 0.17 10.21
C CYS A 772 30.85 1.34 11.20
N ILE A 773 30.71 1.02 12.49
CA ILE A 773 30.75 2.00 13.59
C ILE A 773 32.18 2.16 14.14
N ALA A 774 32.94 1.06 14.17
CA ALA A 774 34.34 1.06 14.57
C ALA A 774 35.26 0.97 13.33
N PRO A 775 36.50 1.49 13.41
CA PRO A 775 37.49 1.30 12.36
C PRO A 775 37.73 -0.20 12.15
N CYS A 776 37.54 -0.66 10.92
CA CYS A 776 37.74 -2.06 10.54
C CYS A 776 38.94 -2.14 9.58
N GLY A 777 40.14 -2.36 10.12
CA GLY A 777 41.37 -2.61 9.34
C GLY A 777 41.91 -1.49 8.42
N MET A 778 41.17 -0.40 8.17
CA MET A 778 41.52 0.70 7.25
C MET A 778 41.41 2.10 7.90
N GLU A 779 41.79 2.17 9.19
CA GLU A 779 41.99 3.38 10.00
C GLU A 779 40.73 4.21 10.34
N ASN A 780 39.67 4.23 9.52
CA ASN A 780 38.47 5.07 9.74
C ASN A 780 37.13 4.29 9.73
N PRO A 781 36.16 4.61 10.61
CA PRO A 781 34.78 4.13 10.53
C PRO A 781 34.08 4.57 9.23
N GLY A 782 33.05 3.82 8.82
CA GLY A 782 32.23 4.17 7.65
C GLY A 782 32.63 3.54 6.31
N GLN A 783 33.69 2.73 6.26
CA GLN A 783 34.16 2.11 5.02
C GLN A 783 33.48 0.77 4.69
N GLY A 784 33.16 -0.05 5.70
CA GLY A 784 32.41 -1.29 5.52
C GLY A 784 30.91 -1.00 5.48
N LEU A 785 30.21 -1.55 4.49
CA LEU A 785 28.76 -1.40 4.31
C LEU A 785 28.06 -2.74 4.51
N PHE A 786 27.04 -2.74 5.35
CA PHE A 786 26.28 -3.93 5.74
C PHE A 786 24.81 -3.75 5.37
N GLU A 787 24.26 -4.74 4.67
CA GLU A 787 22.85 -4.71 4.28
C GLU A 787 21.97 -5.08 5.47
N VAL A 788 21.05 -4.19 5.83
CA VAL A 788 20.29 -4.31 7.08
C VAL A 788 19.43 -5.58 7.10
N GLN A 789 18.83 -5.95 5.97
CA GLN A 789 18.01 -7.16 5.88
C GLN A 789 18.81 -8.43 6.18
N LYS A 790 20.03 -8.54 5.65
CA LYS A 790 20.95 -9.66 5.93
C LYS A 790 21.37 -9.71 7.39
N LEU A 791 21.55 -8.55 8.03
CA LEU A 791 21.82 -8.47 9.47
C LEU A 791 20.63 -9.02 10.29
N ILE A 792 19.40 -8.62 9.95
CA ILE A 792 18.17 -9.10 10.59
C ILE A 792 18.02 -10.63 10.41
N GLU A 793 18.20 -11.14 9.20
CA GLU A 793 18.13 -12.58 8.92
C GLU A 793 19.20 -13.39 9.67
N SER A 794 20.42 -12.86 9.74
CA SER A 794 21.51 -13.47 10.52
C SER A 794 21.17 -13.51 12.01
N LYS A 795 20.60 -12.43 12.55
CA LYS A 795 20.13 -12.35 13.94
C LYS A 795 18.99 -13.35 14.21
N LYS A 796 18.02 -13.50 13.30
CA LYS A 796 16.96 -14.52 13.39
C LYS A 796 17.50 -15.95 13.43
N LYS A 797 18.67 -16.19 12.81
CA LYS A 797 19.40 -17.46 12.85
C LYS A 797 20.35 -17.59 14.06
N ASN A 798 20.19 -16.74 15.10
CA ASN A 798 21.01 -16.70 16.32
C ASN A 798 22.51 -16.48 16.06
N ARG A 799 22.86 -15.69 15.02
CA ARG A 799 24.24 -15.29 14.75
C ARG A 799 24.41 -13.81 15.11
N PRO A 800 25.06 -13.46 16.23
CA PRO A 800 25.11 -12.10 16.75
C PRO A 800 26.15 -11.18 16.08
N GLU A 801 27.00 -11.74 15.22
CA GLU A 801 28.09 -11.03 14.54
C GLU A 801 28.06 -11.26 13.03
N PHE A 802 28.54 -10.29 12.27
CA PHE A 802 28.60 -10.33 10.80
C PHE A 802 30.00 -9.93 10.31
N PRO A 803 30.61 -10.69 9.37
CA PRO A 803 31.96 -10.40 8.91
C PRO A 803 32.02 -9.10 8.11
N CYS A 804 33.09 -8.33 8.26
CA CYS A 804 33.28 -7.09 7.51
C CYS A 804 33.30 -7.36 5.99
N THR A 805 32.59 -6.51 5.22
CA THR A 805 32.48 -6.64 3.76
C THR A 805 33.67 -6.05 2.99
N VAL A 806 34.59 -5.40 3.70
CA VAL A 806 35.79 -4.80 3.10
C VAL A 806 36.82 -5.89 2.81
N SER A 807 37.29 -5.96 1.56
CA SER A 807 38.35 -6.89 1.16
C SER A 807 39.63 -6.65 1.98
N GLY A 808 40.15 -7.69 2.63
CA GLY A 808 41.33 -7.61 3.50
C GLY A 808 41.03 -7.26 4.97
N CYS A 809 39.75 -7.17 5.36
CA CYS A 809 39.34 -7.00 6.74
C CYS A 809 38.78 -8.30 7.32
N ASP A 810 39.42 -8.85 8.34
CA ASP A 810 39.00 -10.10 9.01
C ASP A 810 38.16 -9.83 10.29
N GLU A 811 37.76 -8.58 10.52
CA GLU A 811 37.00 -8.18 11.72
C GLU A 811 35.52 -8.56 11.64
N TRP A 812 34.97 -9.05 12.75
CA TRP A 812 33.55 -9.35 12.91
C TRP A 812 32.87 -8.19 13.65
N GLN A 813 31.74 -7.73 13.11
CA GLN A 813 31.01 -6.60 13.66
C GLN A 813 29.76 -7.08 14.38
N ASN A 814 29.48 -6.51 15.55
CA ASN A 814 28.29 -6.83 16.33
C ASN A 814 27.02 -6.33 15.62
N ILE A 815 26.06 -7.24 15.39
CA ILE A 815 24.84 -6.92 14.65
C ILE A 815 23.95 -5.93 15.41
N ASP A 816 23.82 -6.05 16.72
CA ASP A 816 22.99 -5.13 17.51
C ASP A 816 23.52 -3.69 17.46
N GLN A 817 24.85 -3.52 17.47
CA GLN A 817 25.47 -2.21 17.29
C GLN A 817 25.17 -1.65 15.89
N LEU A 818 25.33 -2.45 14.82
CA LEU A 818 25.02 -2.03 13.45
C LEU A 818 23.54 -1.65 13.28
N LEU A 819 22.63 -2.47 13.81
CA LEU A 819 21.19 -2.22 13.76
C LEU A 819 20.77 -1.01 14.61
N ASN A 820 21.49 -0.68 15.69
CA ASN A 820 21.26 0.58 16.39
C ASN A 820 21.54 1.82 15.51
N ASN A 821 22.29 1.68 14.41
CA ASN A 821 22.53 2.72 13.40
C ASN A 821 21.63 2.57 12.16
N ALA A 822 20.78 1.54 12.12
CA ALA A 822 19.65 1.43 11.21
C ALA A 822 18.36 1.15 11.99
N PRO A 823 17.67 2.19 12.45
CA PRO A 823 16.30 2.04 12.90
C PRO A 823 15.47 1.73 11.66
N THR A 824 15.46 0.46 11.24
CA THR A 824 14.41 -0.05 10.39
C THR A 824 13.11 0.09 11.13
N THR A 825 12.03 0.24 10.37
CA THR A 825 10.68 -0.09 10.82
C THR A 825 10.76 -1.32 11.72
N PRO A 826 10.42 -1.22 13.02
CA PRO A 826 10.35 -2.38 13.88
C PRO A 826 9.45 -3.40 13.18
N ALA A 827 9.80 -4.68 13.24
CA ALA A 827 8.84 -5.71 12.85
C ALA A 827 7.53 -5.47 13.63
N PRO A 828 6.34 -5.78 13.09
CA PRO A 828 5.07 -5.60 13.80
C PRO A 828 5.08 -6.18 15.24
N SER A 829 5.89 -7.21 15.48
CA SER A 829 6.13 -7.83 16.79
C SER A 829 6.94 -6.98 17.79
N GLN A 830 7.52 -5.85 17.38
CA GLN A 830 8.25 -4.89 18.22
C GLN A 830 7.43 -3.63 18.52
N VAL A 831 6.17 -3.57 18.08
CA VAL A 831 5.23 -2.53 18.52
C VAL A 831 5.00 -2.73 20.01
N ILE A 832 5.57 -1.82 20.80
CA ILE A 832 5.42 -1.81 22.26
C ILE A 832 3.92 -1.72 22.58
N GLY A 833 3.42 -2.62 23.42
CA GLY A 833 2.00 -2.65 23.79
C GLY A 833 1.51 -1.29 24.31
N ILE A 834 0.26 -0.94 23.98
CA ILE A 834 -0.38 0.35 24.30
C ILE A 834 -0.16 0.75 25.76
N ASP A 835 -0.20 -0.21 26.69
CA ASP A 835 -0.02 0.02 28.13
C ASP A 835 1.42 0.43 28.52
N GLN A 836 2.45 -0.19 27.92
CA GLN A 836 3.84 0.21 28.12
C GLN A 836 4.10 1.62 27.54
N PHE A 837 3.43 1.97 26.44
CA PHE A 837 3.55 3.30 25.82
C PHE A 837 2.77 4.39 26.56
N GLN A 838 1.62 4.07 27.15
CA GLN A 838 0.87 5.00 28.00
C GLN A 838 1.65 5.40 29.25
N ASN A 839 2.44 4.47 29.81
CA ASN A 839 3.34 4.79 30.92
C ASN A 839 4.45 5.75 30.48
N MET A 840 5.04 5.54 29.30
CA MET A 840 5.98 6.50 28.71
C MET A 840 5.32 7.88 28.50
N ALA A 841 4.13 7.97 27.91
CA ALA A 841 3.46 9.26 27.70
C ALA A 841 3.15 9.98 29.03
N LYS A 842 2.76 9.25 30.09
CA LYS A 842 2.55 9.79 31.44
C LYS A 842 3.85 10.30 32.07
N ASP A 843 4.95 9.57 31.91
CA ASP A 843 6.27 10.00 32.37
C ASP A 843 6.73 11.28 31.65
N LEU A 844 6.48 11.39 30.34
CA LEU A 844 6.73 12.61 29.57
C LEU A 844 5.86 13.77 30.04
N GLU A 845 4.56 13.54 30.26
CA GLU A 845 3.62 14.53 30.77
C GLU A 845 4.10 15.10 32.10
N ASN A 846 4.50 14.23 33.03
CA ASN A 846 5.01 14.60 34.34
C ASN A 846 6.33 15.41 34.25
N ALA A 847 7.22 15.01 33.34
CA ALA A 847 8.50 15.70 33.14
C ALA A 847 8.35 17.07 32.48
N ILE A 848 7.61 17.16 31.36
CA ILE A 848 7.45 18.37 30.56
C ILE A 848 6.64 19.44 31.30
N ARG A 849 5.59 19.05 32.05
CA ARG A 849 4.70 20.01 32.73
C ARG A 849 5.37 20.78 33.86
N SER A 850 6.36 20.18 34.51
CA SER A 850 7.14 20.84 35.57
C SER A 850 8.05 21.97 35.05
N ASP A 851 8.40 21.93 33.77
CA ASP A 851 9.31 22.86 33.09
C ASP A 851 8.57 23.86 32.19
N LEU A 852 7.50 23.46 31.48
CA LEU A 852 6.72 24.34 30.60
C LEU A 852 5.96 25.45 31.33
N VAL A 853 5.50 25.21 32.56
CA VAL A 853 4.79 26.22 33.39
C VAL A 853 5.72 27.36 33.82
N LYS A 854 7.04 27.20 33.74
CA LYS A 854 8.04 28.21 34.16
C LYS A 854 8.51 29.14 33.03
N LEU A 855 8.20 28.84 31.77
CA LEU A 855 8.75 29.56 30.62
C LEU A 855 7.78 30.65 30.14
N ASP A 856 7.86 31.85 30.70
CA ASP A 856 7.16 33.03 30.16
C ASP A 856 7.81 33.52 28.84
N ARG A 857 6.96 33.82 27.85
CA ARG A 857 7.20 34.49 26.55
C ARG A 857 8.60 34.37 25.91
N ARG A 858 8.79 33.36 25.04
CA ARG A 858 9.50 33.43 23.73
C ARG A 858 9.32 32.12 22.97
N GLU A 859 8.71 32.21 21.79
CA GLU A 859 8.06 31.10 21.07
C GLU A 859 9.03 30.12 20.37
N HIS A 860 10.31 30.47 20.20
CA HIS A 860 11.29 29.66 19.44
C HIS A 860 12.32 28.88 20.29
N GLN A 861 12.34 29.04 21.62
CA GLN A 861 13.43 28.50 22.47
C GLN A 861 13.00 27.40 23.47
N ARG A 862 11.72 27.02 23.52
CA ARG A 862 11.22 26.01 24.48
C ARG A 862 11.73 24.59 24.19
N TYR A 863 11.81 24.18 22.92
CA TYR A 863 12.31 22.83 22.58
C TYR A 863 13.81 22.66 22.87
N GLN A 864 14.62 23.71 22.64
CA GLN A 864 16.04 23.74 23.03
C GLN A 864 16.23 23.67 24.56
N ALA A 865 15.24 24.12 25.34
CA ALA A 865 15.25 24.04 26.79
C ALA A 865 14.91 22.64 27.34
N LEU A 866 14.38 21.73 26.51
CA LEU A 866 14.10 20.35 26.92
C LEU A 866 15.38 19.53 27.08
N SER A 867 15.41 18.72 28.13
CA SER A 867 16.47 17.74 28.34
C SER A 867 16.56 16.74 27.18
N ARG A 868 17.73 16.11 27.04
CA ARG A 868 17.97 15.08 26.03
C ARG A 868 16.96 13.93 26.13
N GLU A 869 16.58 13.54 27.35
CA GLU A 869 15.62 12.47 27.62
C GLU A 869 14.21 12.85 27.17
N GLN A 870 13.73 14.06 27.49
CA GLN A 870 12.43 14.56 27.05
C GLN A 870 12.34 14.62 25.52
N ARG A 871 13.38 15.12 24.84
CA ARG A 871 13.43 15.19 23.37
C ARG A 871 13.41 13.81 22.71
N ALA A 872 14.16 12.86 23.26
CA ALA A 872 14.15 11.48 22.78
C ALA A 872 12.78 10.81 22.94
N MET A 873 12.13 11.09 24.06
CA MET A 873 10.81 10.55 24.37
C MET A 873 9.72 11.08 23.42
N MET A 874 9.74 12.39 23.11
CA MET A 874 8.84 12.99 22.12
C MET A 874 8.99 12.36 20.73
N SER A 875 10.24 12.16 20.27
CA SER A 875 10.51 11.57 18.96
C SER A 875 10.02 10.12 18.86
N ARG A 876 10.12 9.34 19.96
CA ARG A 876 9.56 7.98 20.05
C ARG A 876 8.03 7.95 19.99
N ILE A 877 7.36 8.85 20.72
CA ILE A 877 5.89 8.96 20.68
C ILE A 877 5.42 9.29 19.26
N ASP A 878 6.10 10.23 18.61
CA ASP A 878 5.74 10.66 17.27
C ASP A 878 6.05 9.58 16.21
N GLN A 879 7.04 8.73 16.44
CA GLN A 879 7.27 7.51 15.64
C GLN A 879 6.10 6.54 15.75
N GLN A 880 5.63 6.25 16.97
CA GLN A 880 4.51 5.34 17.16
C GLN A 880 3.21 5.85 16.57
N PHE A 881 2.95 7.15 16.69
CA PHE A 881 1.79 7.75 16.05
C PHE A 881 1.77 7.49 14.54
N ALA A 882 2.92 7.65 13.87
CA ALA A 882 3.03 7.38 12.44
C ALA A 882 2.69 5.90 12.12
N TYR A 883 3.21 4.94 12.91
CA TYR A 883 2.87 3.53 12.74
C TYR A 883 1.38 3.23 12.94
N LEU A 884 0.79 3.81 13.98
CA LEU A 884 -0.64 3.64 14.26
C LEU A 884 -1.50 4.26 13.15
N MET A 885 -1.09 5.39 12.57
CA MET A 885 -1.82 5.99 11.44
C MET A 885 -1.69 5.17 10.16
N GLN A 886 -0.56 4.52 9.93
CA GLN A 886 -0.36 3.63 8.78
C GLN A 886 -1.33 2.45 8.79
N MET A 887 -1.68 1.96 9.98
CA MET A 887 -2.63 0.87 10.16
C MET A 887 -4.04 1.19 9.65
N LEU A 888 -4.46 2.46 9.69
CA LEU A 888 -5.79 2.92 9.26
C LEU A 888 -5.77 3.60 7.89
N ILE A 889 -4.71 3.43 7.09
CA ILE A 889 -4.49 4.27 5.91
C ILE A 889 -5.53 4.12 4.80
N ASP A 890 -6.01 2.90 4.56
CA ASP A 890 -7.02 2.61 3.56
C ASP A 890 -8.37 3.28 3.91
N GLU A 891 -8.67 3.43 5.21
CA GLU A 891 -9.92 4.01 5.70
C GLU A 891 -10.00 5.54 5.49
N ALA A 892 -8.86 6.20 5.31
CA ALA A 892 -8.82 7.63 5.00
C ALA A 892 -9.52 7.99 3.67
N LYS A 893 -9.72 7.01 2.78
CA LYS A 893 -10.47 7.20 1.54
C LYS A 893 -11.93 7.57 1.79
N GLU A 894 -12.53 7.06 2.85
CA GLU A 894 -13.97 7.16 3.11
C GLU A 894 -14.35 8.28 4.09
N GLY A 895 -13.41 8.73 4.92
CA GLY A 895 -13.62 9.81 5.89
C GLY A 895 -12.44 10.02 6.86
N PRO A 896 -12.53 11.03 7.75
CA PRO A 896 -11.48 11.34 8.73
C PRO A 896 -11.28 10.21 9.73
N ARG A 897 -10.02 9.90 10.06
CA ARG A 897 -9.65 8.77 10.95
C ARG A 897 -9.56 9.17 12.42
N LEU A 898 -9.28 10.44 12.69
CA LEU A 898 -9.06 10.95 14.03
C LEU A 898 -10.32 11.64 14.58
N PHE A 899 -10.82 11.12 15.69
CA PHE A 899 -11.93 11.69 16.42
C PHE A 899 -11.86 11.35 17.90
N SER A 900 -12.38 12.24 18.74
CA SER A 900 -12.68 11.98 20.15
C SER A 900 -14.20 11.85 20.32
N PHE A 901 -14.64 11.18 21.39
CA PHE A 901 -16.06 11.05 21.65
C PHE A 901 -16.35 10.92 23.15
N GLN A 902 -17.55 11.31 23.56
CA GLN A 902 -18.01 11.26 24.95
C GLN A 902 -19.54 11.14 25.03
N PRO A 903 -20.10 10.54 26.08
CA PRO A 903 -21.55 10.43 26.25
C PRO A 903 -22.15 11.81 26.53
N VAL A 904 -23.33 12.09 25.97
CA VAL A 904 -24.05 13.34 26.21
C VAL A 904 -24.78 13.31 27.56
N ASP A 905 -25.32 12.15 27.95
CA ASP A 905 -25.97 11.95 29.25
C ASP A 905 -24.93 11.62 30.34
N PRO A 906 -24.75 12.47 31.37
CA PRO A 906 -23.86 12.19 32.49
C PRO A 906 -24.22 10.92 33.27
N GLY A 907 -25.50 10.51 33.23
CA GLY A 907 -26.00 9.29 33.88
C GLY A 907 -25.77 8.00 33.08
N PHE A 908 -25.05 8.06 31.97
CA PHE A 908 -24.71 6.90 31.14
C PHE A 908 -24.04 5.77 31.94
N PHE A 909 -23.08 6.13 32.80
CA PHE A 909 -22.30 5.17 33.60
C PHE A 909 -23.11 4.45 34.68
N ASP A 910 -24.34 4.88 34.94
CA ASP A 910 -25.25 4.25 35.90
C ASP A 910 -26.22 3.26 35.22
N ARG A 911 -26.17 3.12 33.88
CA ARG A 911 -27.13 2.34 33.08
C ARG A 911 -26.46 1.15 32.36
N PRO A 912 -26.19 0.03 33.03
CA PRO A 912 -25.53 -1.13 32.43
C PRO A 912 -26.37 -1.84 31.34
N ASN A 913 -27.67 -1.59 31.26
CA ASN A 913 -28.58 -2.20 30.28
C ASN A 913 -29.09 -1.24 29.21
N TRP A 914 -28.29 -0.23 28.84
CA TRP A 914 -28.65 0.71 27.78
C TRP A 914 -28.84 -0.01 26.42
N VAL A 915 -29.73 0.54 25.58
CA VAL A 915 -30.06 -0.01 24.25
C VAL A 915 -29.51 0.88 23.15
N ALA A 916 -29.70 2.20 23.30
CA ALA A 916 -29.08 3.24 22.49
C ALA A 916 -28.76 4.44 23.39
N GLU A 917 -27.71 5.18 23.05
CA GLU A 917 -27.28 6.37 23.80
C GLU A 917 -26.71 7.41 22.83
N LYS A 918 -26.83 8.69 23.22
CA LYS A 918 -26.25 9.79 22.45
C LYS A 918 -24.80 10.03 22.86
N PHE A 919 -23.92 9.98 21.86
CA PHE A 919 -22.52 10.34 21.99
C PHE A 919 -22.25 11.62 21.21
N ARG A 920 -21.48 12.52 21.82
CA ARG A 920 -20.85 13.64 21.14
C ARG A 920 -19.53 13.15 20.56
N LEU A 921 -19.32 13.37 19.27
CA LEU A 921 -18.11 13.05 18.53
C LEU A 921 -17.49 14.35 18.01
N THR A 922 -16.18 14.52 18.21
CA THR A 922 -15.41 15.68 17.77
C THR A 922 -14.35 15.22 16.78
N LEU A 923 -14.33 15.79 15.57
CA LEU A 923 -13.34 15.49 14.54
C LEU A 923 -12.02 16.25 14.75
N TRP A 924 -10.93 15.63 14.32
CA TRP A 924 -9.58 16.17 14.44
C TRP A 924 -8.92 16.29 13.06
N CYS A 925 -8.10 17.34 12.90
CA CYS A 925 -7.24 17.51 11.73
C CYS A 925 -6.05 16.55 11.81
N GLU A 926 -5.83 15.75 10.77
CA GLU A 926 -4.74 14.75 10.76
C GLU A 926 -3.35 15.36 10.60
N HIS A 927 -3.26 16.53 9.96
CA HIS A 927 -2.01 17.29 9.83
C HIS A 927 -1.56 17.88 11.17
N SER A 928 -2.41 18.72 11.79
CA SER A 928 -2.06 19.45 13.02
C SER A 928 -2.32 18.66 14.31
N ARG A 929 -3.06 17.55 14.22
CA ARG A 929 -3.44 16.69 15.35
C ARG A 929 -4.23 17.44 16.42
N LYS A 930 -5.00 18.44 16.00
CA LYS A 930 -5.89 19.24 16.85
C LYS A 930 -7.36 18.97 16.53
N PRO A 931 -8.25 19.00 17.54
CA PRO A 931 -9.68 18.96 17.30
C PRO A 931 -10.14 20.22 16.54
N LEU A 932 -11.10 20.08 15.64
CA LEU A 932 -11.60 21.18 14.81
C LEU A 932 -12.06 22.41 15.60
N PRO A 933 -12.74 22.31 16.76
CA PRO A 933 -13.11 23.48 17.57
C PRO A 933 -11.93 24.36 18.00
N VAL A 934 -10.72 23.80 18.09
CA VAL A 934 -9.50 24.55 18.43
C VAL A 934 -8.95 25.29 17.21
N LEU A 935 -9.09 24.71 16.01
CA LEU A 935 -8.67 25.35 14.76
C LEU A 935 -9.69 26.40 14.30
N ASN A 936 -10.94 26.27 14.73
CA ASN A 936 -12.05 27.17 14.41
C ASN A 936 -12.60 27.87 15.67
N PRO A 937 -11.84 28.78 16.31
CA PRO A 937 -12.28 29.45 17.54
C PRO A 937 -13.57 30.26 17.35
N ASP A 938 -13.82 30.76 16.13
CA ASP A 938 -15.03 31.51 15.78
C ASP A 938 -16.24 30.62 15.46
N ALA A 939 -16.05 29.31 15.30
CA ALA A 939 -17.09 28.33 14.97
C ALA A 939 -16.92 27.00 15.77
N PRO A 940 -17.04 27.02 17.11
CA PRO A 940 -16.69 25.88 17.98
C PRO A 940 -17.60 24.66 17.85
N LYS A 941 -18.70 24.74 17.08
CA LYS A 941 -19.58 23.61 16.77
C LYS A 941 -19.18 22.85 15.50
N GLN A 942 -18.25 23.40 14.71
CA GLN A 942 -17.82 22.82 13.45
C GLN A 942 -16.99 21.55 13.71
N GLY A 943 -17.37 20.44 13.06
CA GLY A 943 -16.77 19.13 13.30
C GLY A 943 -17.21 18.43 14.60
N VAL A 944 -18.27 18.92 15.26
CA VAL A 944 -18.85 18.31 16.47
C VAL A 944 -20.24 17.76 16.17
N TYR A 945 -20.45 16.47 16.38
CA TYR A 945 -21.68 15.76 16.05
C TYR A 945 -22.27 15.05 17.25
N GLU A 946 -23.60 15.05 17.36
CA GLU A 946 -24.31 14.17 18.28
C GLU A 946 -24.91 12.99 17.50
N LEU A 947 -24.41 11.79 17.79
CA LEU A 947 -24.78 10.52 17.17
C LEU A 947 -25.51 9.66 18.19
N GLU A 948 -26.65 9.09 17.80
CA GLU A 948 -27.32 8.07 18.59
C GLU A 948 -26.79 6.70 18.16
N LEU A 949 -26.03 6.06 19.04
CA LEU A 949 -25.39 4.78 18.76
C LEU A 949 -26.12 3.69 19.52
N ASN A 950 -26.42 2.58 18.85
CA ASN A 950 -26.99 1.41 19.50
C ASN A 950 -25.87 0.59 20.17
N ARG A 951 -26.21 -0.14 21.23
CA ARG A 951 -25.23 -0.89 22.03
C ARG A 951 -24.54 -2.00 21.25
N GLU A 952 -25.26 -2.70 20.37
CA GLU A 952 -24.69 -3.80 19.58
C GLU A 952 -23.60 -3.30 18.63
N TRP A 953 -23.88 -2.20 17.92
CA TRP A 953 -22.97 -1.50 17.04
C TRP A 953 -21.80 -0.91 17.82
N PHE A 954 -22.06 -0.21 18.93
CA PHE A 954 -21.02 0.37 19.76
C PHE A 954 -20.03 -0.70 20.25
N THR A 955 -20.54 -1.85 20.70
CA THR A 955 -19.71 -2.96 21.16
C THR A 955 -18.82 -3.52 20.04
N LYS A 956 -19.33 -3.58 18.80
CA LYS A 956 -18.53 -3.97 17.62
C LYS A 956 -17.48 -2.91 17.24
N ALA A 957 -17.76 -1.63 17.50
CA ALA A 957 -16.86 -0.51 17.18
C ALA A 957 -15.76 -0.27 18.24
N VAL A 958 -15.89 -0.84 19.44
CA VAL A 958 -14.95 -0.68 20.56
C VAL A 958 -13.47 -0.85 20.18
N PRO A 959 -13.06 -1.87 19.40
CA PRO A 959 -11.64 -2.05 19.05
C PRO A 959 -11.06 -0.84 18.31
N VAL A 960 -11.78 -0.33 17.30
CA VAL A 960 -11.36 0.84 16.52
C VAL A 960 -11.40 2.10 17.37
N PHE A 961 -12.42 2.27 18.21
CA PHE A 961 -12.52 3.46 19.06
C PHE A 961 -11.43 3.49 20.13
N LYS A 962 -11.10 2.33 20.74
CA LYS A 962 -10.00 2.21 21.70
C LYS A 962 -8.65 2.52 21.04
N PHE A 963 -8.47 2.08 19.80
CA PHE A 963 -7.30 2.41 19.00
C PHE A 963 -7.17 3.91 18.74
N VAL A 964 -8.23 4.56 18.24
CA VAL A 964 -8.21 6.01 17.91
C VAL A 964 -8.05 6.85 19.18
N THR A 965 -8.83 6.60 20.24
CA THR A 965 -8.73 7.33 21.51
C THR A 965 -7.38 7.12 22.18
N GLY A 966 -6.86 5.88 22.19
CA GLY A 966 -5.53 5.59 22.71
C GLY A 966 -4.43 6.34 21.95
N THR A 967 -4.53 6.39 20.62
CA THR A 967 -3.60 7.11 19.75
C THR A 967 -3.60 8.62 20.03
N LEU A 968 -4.78 9.24 20.18
CA LEU A 968 -4.91 10.68 20.47
C LEU A 968 -4.36 11.04 21.86
N SER A 969 -4.64 10.23 22.87
CA SER A 969 -4.13 10.45 24.24
C SER A 969 -2.61 10.40 24.33
N LEU A 970 -1.95 9.64 23.43
CA LEU A 970 -0.48 9.57 23.37
C LEU A 970 0.15 10.83 22.78
N VAL A 971 -0.49 11.45 21.80
CA VAL A 971 0.12 12.56 21.04
C VAL A 971 -0.25 13.93 21.57
N LEU A 972 -1.33 14.03 22.34
CA LEU A 972 -1.77 15.29 22.95
C LEU A 972 -0.64 16.03 23.71
N PRO A 973 0.22 15.38 24.53
CA PRO A 973 1.36 16.04 25.18
C PRO A 973 2.43 16.56 24.20
N VAL A 974 2.65 15.84 23.08
CA VAL A 974 3.64 16.21 22.05
C VAL A 974 3.12 17.39 21.22
N ALA A 975 1.87 17.32 20.75
CA ALA A 975 1.21 18.39 19.98
C ALA A 975 1.18 19.72 20.75
N ALA A 976 1.03 19.68 22.07
CA ALA A 976 1.04 20.87 22.92
C ALA A 976 2.44 21.51 23.12
N SER A 977 3.53 20.83 22.70
CA SER A 977 4.92 21.22 23.02
C SER A 977 5.77 21.67 21.82
N THR A 978 5.29 21.48 20.59
CA THR A 978 5.94 21.96 19.36
C THR A 978 5.72 23.46 19.14
N THR A 979 6.75 24.17 18.67
CA THR A 979 6.76 25.64 18.49
C THR A 979 5.68 26.18 17.55
N GLN A 980 5.22 25.38 16.57
CA GLN A 980 4.14 25.76 15.64
C GLN A 980 2.71 25.57 16.19
N PHE A 981 2.48 24.81 17.27
CA PHE A 981 1.15 24.25 17.57
C PHE A 981 0.72 24.29 19.04
N MET A 982 1.10 25.32 19.80
CA MET A 982 0.74 25.44 21.23
C MET A 982 -0.79 25.40 21.50
N LEU A 983 -1.16 24.84 22.65
CA LEU A 983 -2.49 24.91 23.27
C LEU A 983 -2.34 25.64 24.62
N ASP A 984 -3.30 26.48 25.00
CA ASP A 984 -3.32 27.02 26.37
C ASP A 984 -3.74 25.92 27.37
N ASP A 985 -3.39 26.12 28.65
CA ASP A 985 -3.61 25.13 29.71
C ASP A 985 -5.08 24.72 29.85
N SER A 986 -6.02 25.66 29.65
CA SER A 986 -7.45 25.38 29.80
C SER A 986 -7.97 24.52 28.65
N THR A 987 -7.58 24.84 27.41
CA THR A 987 -7.92 24.05 26.22
C THR A 987 -7.30 22.66 26.29
N TYR A 988 -6.04 22.53 26.73
CA TYR A 988 -5.39 21.24 26.91
C TYR A 988 -6.12 20.35 27.94
N GLN A 989 -6.49 20.90 29.11
CA GLN A 989 -7.23 20.13 30.11
C GLN A 989 -8.60 19.69 29.59
N GLY A 990 -9.33 20.56 28.88
CA GLY A 990 -10.62 20.20 28.31
C GLY A 990 -10.55 19.02 27.33
N ILE A 991 -9.54 19.01 26.44
CA ILE A 991 -9.34 17.90 25.49
C ILE A 991 -8.94 16.61 26.23
N LYS A 992 -8.09 16.72 27.26
CA LYS A 992 -7.70 15.57 28.08
C LYS A 992 -8.90 14.95 28.78
N GLU A 993 -9.76 15.77 29.38
CA GLU A 993 -11.00 15.32 30.03
C GLU A 993 -11.94 14.61 29.05
N GLU A 994 -12.08 15.13 27.82
CA GLU A 994 -12.87 14.50 26.76
C GLU A 994 -12.32 13.11 26.38
N LEU A 995 -11.00 12.97 26.19
CA LEU A 995 -10.38 11.69 25.87
C LEU A 995 -10.50 10.68 27.03
N ASP A 996 -10.31 11.13 28.28
CA ASP A 996 -10.46 10.30 29.47
C ASP A 996 -11.92 9.81 29.63
N LEU A 997 -12.90 10.65 29.32
CA LEU A 997 -14.32 10.27 29.33
C LEU A 997 -14.63 9.25 28.22
N GLY A 998 -14.11 9.44 27.01
CA GLY A 998 -14.24 8.49 25.91
C GLY A 998 -13.68 7.11 26.27
N GLN A 999 -12.49 7.07 26.88
CA GLN A 999 -11.88 5.81 27.34
C GLN A 999 -12.74 5.12 28.41
N LYS A 1000 -13.25 5.85 29.40
CA LYS A 1000 -14.18 5.31 30.41
C LYS A 1000 -15.46 4.76 29.77
N SER A 1001 -15.98 5.40 28.73
CA SER A 1001 -17.17 4.92 28.02
C SER A 1001 -16.93 3.62 27.27
N LEU A 1002 -15.74 3.40 26.71
CA LEU A 1002 -15.36 2.12 26.11
C LEU A 1002 -15.29 1.01 27.16
N GLU A 1003 -14.62 1.26 28.28
CA GLU A 1003 -14.52 0.30 29.37
C GLU A 1003 -15.89 -0.07 29.94
N PHE A 1004 -16.77 0.92 30.10
CA PHE A 1004 -18.14 0.69 30.55
C PHE A 1004 -18.96 -0.12 29.54
N GLY A 1005 -18.84 0.20 28.24
CA GLY A 1005 -19.47 -0.55 27.15
C GLY A 1005 -19.07 -2.03 27.15
N ILE A 1006 -17.78 -2.32 27.30
CA ILE A 1006 -17.25 -3.69 27.40
C ILE A 1006 -17.85 -4.41 28.62
N LYS A 1007 -17.71 -3.83 29.82
CA LYS A 1007 -18.21 -4.41 31.08
C LYS A 1007 -19.70 -4.72 31.06
N SER A 1008 -20.48 -3.92 30.34
CA SER A 1008 -21.91 -4.11 30.22
C SER A 1008 -22.30 -5.29 29.31
N SER A 1009 -21.49 -5.65 28.32
CA SER A 1009 -21.93 -6.42 27.14
C SER A 1009 -22.08 -7.95 27.34
N ASN A 1010 -21.68 -8.54 28.47
CA ASN A 1010 -21.60 -10.01 28.66
C ASN A 1010 -20.84 -10.76 27.54
N ILE A 1011 -20.09 -10.03 26.72
CA ILE A 1011 -19.12 -10.62 25.81
C ILE A 1011 -17.86 -10.80 26.65
N ALA A 1012 -17.52 -12.05 26.96
CA ALA A 1012 -16.17 -12.41 27.35
C ALA A 1012 -15.28 -12.16 26.12
N VAL A 1013 -14.79 -10.93 25.99
CA VAL A 1013 -13.63 -10.66 25.16
C VAL A 1013 -12.45 -10.59 26.11
N ASP A 1014 -11.67 -11.67 26.09
CA ASP A 1014 -10.39 -11.77 26.75
C ASP A 1014 -9.46 -10.71 26.15
N TRP A 1015 -9.14 -9.67 26.92
CA TRP A 1015 -8.12 -8.66 26.56
C TRP A 1015 -7.18 -8.39 27.75
N HIS A 1016 -7.12 -9.30 28.72
CA HIS A 1016 -6.18 -9.22 29.85
C HIS A 1016 -5.29 -10.46 30.00
N THR A 1017 -5.23 -11.32 29.00
CA THR A 1017 -4.14 -12.29 28.82
C THR A 1017 -2.87 -11.56 28.42
N LYS A 1018 -1.85 -11.66 29.28
CA LYS A 1018 -0.43 -11.46 28.91
C LYS A 1018 0.00 -12.60 27.97
N ARG A 1019 -0.55 -12.62 26.75
CA ARG A 1019 -0.04 -13.30 25.53
C ARG A 1019 -1.08 -13.15 24.43
N ASP A 1020 -1.33 -11.89 24.10
CA ASP A 1020 -1.81 -11.46 22.80
C ASP A 1020 -1.04 -10.14 22.53
N GLU A 1021 0.27 -10.15 22.27
CA GLU A 1021 0.82 -10.47 20.94
C GLU A 1021 -0.12 -11.32 20.08
N ALA A 1022 -1.32 -10.77 19.80
CA ALA A 1022 -1.73 -10.73 18.42
C ALA A 1022 -0.57 -10.01 17.74
N GLU A 1023 0.35 -10.80 17.18
CA GLU A 1023 0.94 -10.41 15.93
C GLU A 1023 -0.23 -9.85 15.12
N PHE A 1024 -0.25 -8.53 14.96
CA PHE A 1024 -0.98 -7.91 13.87
C PHE A 1024 -0.34 -8.52 12.62
N GLU A 1025 -0.75 -9.75 12.28
CA GLU A 1025 -0.37 -10.38 11.04
C GLU A 1025 -0.97 -9.50 9.94
N HIS A 1026 -0.06 -8.77 9.32
CA HIS A 1026 -0.05 -8.36 7.93
C HIS A 1026 -1.43 -8.07 7.34
N GLY A 1027 -1.89 -6.82 7.50
CA GLY A 1027 -2.86 -6.18 6.60
C GLY A 1027 -4.32 -6.67 6.64
N GLU A 1028 -4.63 -7.86 7.16
CA GLU A 1028 -5.98 -8.43 7.06
C GLU A 1028 -6.91 -8.06 8.24
N ALA A 1029 -6.42 -8.10 9.47
CA ALA A 1029 -7.26 -7.89 10.66
C ALA A 1029 -7.85 -6.46 10.75
N ILE A 1030 -7.11 -5.45 10.29
CA ILE A 1030 -7.56 -4.05 10.33
C ILE A 1030 -8.51 -3.74 9.17
N ARG A 1031 -8.26 -4.28 7.96
CA ARG A 1031 -9.20 -4.20 6.83
C ARG A 1031 -10.57 -4.80 7.17
N ALA A 1032 -10.58 -5.88 7.96
CA ALA A 1032 -11.83 -6.48 8.47
C ALA A 1032 -12.58 -5.57 9.47
N GLN A 1033 -11.87 -4.79 10.29
CA GLN A 1033 -12.44 -3.86 11.27
C GLN A 1033 -12.84 -2.49 10.68
N GLY A 1034 -12.25 -2.12 9.54
CA GLY A 1034 -12.55 -0.90 8.79
C GLY A 1034 -14.02 -0.73 8.38
N ALA A 1035 -14.78 -1.83 8.32
CA ALA A 1035 -16.22 -1.78 8.08
C ALA A 1035 -16.96 -0.86 9.08
N MET A 1036 -16.59 -0.90 10.37
CA MET A 1036 -17.23 -0.07 11.40
C MET A 1036 -16.89 1.42 11.24
N LEU A 1037 -15.66 1.73 10.82
CA LEU A 1037 -15.24 3.11 10.57
C LEU A 1037 -15.93 3.67 9.33
N ARG A 1038 -16.09 2.88 8.26
CA ARG A 1038 -16.90 3.25 7.08
C ARG A 1038 -18.37 3.47 7.41
N GLU A 1039 -18.95 2.63 8.27
CA GLU A 1039 -20.31 2.84 8.77
C GLU A 1039 -20.43 4.15 9.56
N LEU A 1040 -19.45 4.45 10.43
CA LEU A 1040 -19.39 5.73 11.13
C LEU A 1040 -19.27 6.91 10.15
N HIS A 1041 -18.42 6.80 9.12
CA HIS A 1041 -18.29 7.80 8.07
C HIS A 1041 -19.61 8.00 7.32
N ALA A 1042 -20.35 6.93 7.02
CA ALA A 1042 -21.67 7.03 6.42
C ALA A 1042 -22.67 7.78 7.31
N LEU A 1043 -22.68 7.51 8.63
CA LEU A 1043 -23.51 8.22 9.60
C LEU A 1043 -23.15 9.71 9.71
N LEU A 1044 -21.85 10.03 9.65
CA LEU A 1044 -21.36 11.41 9.66
C LEU A 1044 -21.73 12.13 8.37
N LYS A 1045 -21.56 11.48 7.22
CA LYS A 1045 -21.84 12.04 5.89
C LYS A 1045 -23.32 12.34 5.67
N ASP A 1046 -24.22 11.58 6.31
CA ASP A 1046 -25.66 11.85 6.32
C ASP A 1046 -26.00 13.16 7.08
N LYS A 1047 -25.24 13.49 8.13
CA LYS A 1047 -25.40 14.73 8.90
C LYS A 1047 -24.68 15.91 8.26
N ASP A 1048 -23.46 15.69 7.80
CA ASP A 1048 -22.57 16.69 7.24
C ASP A 1048 -21.61 16.04 6.23
N PRO A 1049 -21.91 16.15 4.92
CA PRO A 1049 -21.05 15.62 3.87
C PRO A 1049 -19.63 16.21 3.85
N GLY A 1050 -19.43 17.40 4.44
CA GLY A 1050 -18.16 18.12 4.46
C GLY A 1050 -17.30 17.88 5.70
N PHE A 1051 -17.71 16.99 6.62
CA PHE A 1051 -16.95 16.65 7.83
C PHE A 1051 -16.42 17.86 8.62
N GLY A 1052 -17.25 18.90 8.77
CA GLY A 1052 -16.88 20.10 9.52
C GLY A 1052 -15.91 20.98 8.74
N GLY A 1053 -15.94 20.92 7.41
CA GLY A 1053 -15.03 21.69 6.55
C GLY A 1053 -13.61 21.12 6.50
N LEU A 1054 -13.40 19.86 6.89
CA LEU A 1054 -12.15 19.18 6.60
C LEU A 1054 -12.07 18.90 5.09
N GLU A 1055 -10.89 19.12 4.54
CA GLU A 1055 -10.59 18.84 3.15
C GLU A 1055 -9.80 17.55 3.02
N LYS A 1056 -10.23 16.74 2.05
CA LYS A 1056 -9.56 15.49 1.71
C LYS A 1056 -8.39 15.81 0.77
N VAL A 1057 -7.18 15.75 1.30
CA VAL A 1057 -5.96 15.90 0.53
C VAL A 1057 -5.33 14.54 0.28
N GLN A 1058 -4.53 14.45 -0.78
CA GLN A 1058 -3.77 13.25 -1.09
C GLN A 1058 -2.29 13.62 -1.03
N ASN A 1059 -1.54 12.96 -0.15
CA ASN A 1059 -0.11 13.20 -0.05
C ASN A 1059 0.63 12.61 -1.27
N LYS A 1060 1.92 12.91 -1.35
CA LYS A 1060 2.79 12.47 -2.45
C LYS A 1060 3.01 10.95 -2.51
N ARG A 1061 2.66 10.20 -1.46
CA ARG A 1061 2.59 8.72 -1.43
C ARG A 1061 1.24 8.16 -1.89
N ARG A 1062 0.33 9.03 -2.39
CA ARG A 1062 -1.05 8.71 -2.78
C ARG A 1062 -1.97 8.32 -1.61
N GLU A 1063 -1.54 8.61 -0.39
CA GLU A 1063 -2.31 8.34 0.82
C GLU A 1063 -3.24 9.52 1.08
N PHE A 1064 -4.49 9.24 1.42
CA PHE A 1064 -5.45 10.31 1.73
C PHE A 1064 -5.31 10.76 3.19
N LEU A 1065 -5.48 12.06 3.40
CA LEU A 1065 -5.59 12.67 4.71
C LEU A 1065 -6.77 13.64 4.73
N TRP A 1066 -7.33 13.83 5.93
CA TRP A 1066 -8.35 14.84 6.17
C TRP A 1066 -7.75 15.97 7.00
N VAL A 1067 -7.59 17.13 6.36
CA VAL A 1067 -6.86 18.28 6.92
C VAL A 1067 -7.72 19.52 6.96
N HIS A 1068 -7.36 20.46 7.83
CA HIS A 1068 -7.99 21.77 7.86
C HIS A 1068 -7.60 22.58 6.61
N PRO A 1069 -8.49 23.44 6.05
CA PRO A 1069 -8.22 24.20 4.82
C PRO A 1069 -6.88 24.96 4.82
N GLN A 1070 -6.48 25.49 5.98
CA GLN A 1070 -5.20 26.21 6.15
C GLN A 1070 -3.92 25.39 5.87
N PHE A 1071 -4.02 24.05 5.79
CA PHE A 1071 -2.88 23.16 5.54
C PHE A 1071 -2.95 22.49 4.16
N VAL A 1072 -3.96 22.80 3.34
CA VAL A 1072 -4.19 22.14 2.05
C VAL A 1072 -3.02 22.38 1.09
N ASP A 1073 -2.46 23.58 1.10
CA ASP A 1073 -1.32 23.98 0.25
C ASP A 1073 -0.02 23.21 0.53
N GLU A 1074 0.06 22.44 1.64
CA GLU A 1074 1.21 21.60 1.95
C GLU A 1074 1.19 20.22 1.25
N TYR A 1075 0.12 19.91 0.51
CA TYR A 1075 -0.13 18.62 -0.16
C TYR A 1075 -0.41 18.77 -1.67
#